data_AF-A0A3P6I8U3-F1
#
_entry.id   AF-A0A3P6I8U3-F1
#
_cell.length_a   1.000
_cell.length_b   1.000
_cell.length_c   1.000
_cell.angle_alpha   90.00
_cell.angle_beta   90.00
_cell.angle_gamma   90.00
#
_symmetry.space_group_name_H-M   'P 1'
#
loop_
_entity.id
_entity.type
_entity.pdbx_description
1 polymer ?
#
loop_
_entity_poly.entity_id
_entity_poly.type
_entity_poly.pdbx_seq_one_letter_code
_entity_poly.pdbx_strand_id
1 'polypeptide(L)'
;MNFGWCIPFFSRIKTPRRVSVNKSSHYPCNSHPKETIRPLICSAYGYSSPGCYQLNESTVVVDFQHIHFWYEAKGSLDSQNGIFLWSNDGEREALNLTTKVHSPFRQYMGQSDWTNPESKTHVLLVDAEHNIPISRQWDPRGYPYPIQIAQFGFAYHSRYIRLQGIKLSLEKPNNRVLVDFKRKLVFGGTETAQWICRTNDHSCYFGRLYLLVLHQTSLSKSVLLSLLDESSGSMVYSFDEAESTRGLSTLLVTGTDWPHGTRLIINGSVSWPTQQRIQIHFACSNVFGEGSTVVTNNYWALGYVLTVDLKVVFFVRDCHSVVITQNLDMVLKKAIESINREKSVAVKRRFAGILHSASMHRNFTVTAVELRFPTRNDTPAGTVNDLVLFVPIRGENEKEVTISRHLEANKLFAWLRLMSVANWFVINQSRDGAWKISAKHTFTREIFLKPGWCSAMGQGQGISLLVRAFNVTGEIRFLKAASRALEPFTRPVQHSDACGVRAYFLGQSDLPWYEEYPAVPGVFVLNGFIFSLVGLFDLSQVTLGNADPTIVSNASHLFDEGINTLVRVLPLYDSGTGSFYDLRHLNLAHSYHASHEIGRLWQGKHRAEPWDRTLRAVLKAGPNRARWQYHRVHLLQLHQLSAVLAPQHAKLWDIYFDRWLAYLRGFRSGHN
;
A
#
# COMPACT_ATOMS: atom_id res chain seq x y z
N MET A 1 -22.86 -37.10 23.31
CA MET A 1 -21.76 -38.06 23.53
C MET A 1 -20.48 -37.42 23.07
N ASN A 2 -19.57 -37.16 24.00
CA ASN A 2 -18.28 -36.52 23.78
C ASN A 2 -17.35 -37.48 23.02
N PHE A 3 -16.91 -37.11 21.82
CA PHE A 3 -15.74 -37.72 21.18
C PHE A 3 -14.53 -36.83 21.42
N GLY A 4 -13.78 -37.15 22.49
CA GLY A 4 -12.46 -36.60 22.73
C GLY A 4 -11.43 -37.30 21.85
N TRP A 5 -10.63 -36.51 21.13
CA TRP A 5 -9.47 -36.99 20.39
C TRP A 5 -8.21 -36.71 21.21
N CYS A 6 -7.42 -37.75 21.51
CA CYS A 6 -6.13 -37.63 22.19
C CYS A 6 -5.04 -37.15 21.22
N ILE A 7 -4.26 -36.14 21.63
CA ILE A 7 -3.04 -35.68 20.94
C ILE A 7 -1.85 -36.03 21.84
N PRO A 8 -0.79 -36.73 21.35
CA PRO A 8 0.39 -37.02 22.17
C PRO A 8 1.29 -35.78 22.29
N PHE A 9 1.80 -35.50 23.49
CA PHE A 9 2.66 -34.35 23.79
C PHE A 9 4.16 -34.74 23.88
N PHE A 10 5.02 -33.87 23.34
CA PHE A 10 6.48 -34.03 23.27
C PHE A 10 7.20 -33.49 24.50
N SER A 11 8.25 -34.20 24.95
CA SER A 11 9.19 -33.75 25.97
C SER A 11 10.59 -33.48 25.38
N ARG A 12 11.30 -32.51 25.99
CA ARG A 12 12.67 -31.99 25.72
C ARG A 12 12.84 -30.97 24.60
N ILE A 13 13.06 -29.71 25.01
CA ILE A 13 13.54 -28.60 24.17
C ILE A 13 15.01 -28.33 24.51
N LYS A 14 15.91 -28.63 23.57
CA LYS A 14 17.20 -27.94 23.41
C LYS A 14 17.35 -27.61 21.92
N THR A 15 17.29 -26.32 21.59
CA THR A 15 17.46 -25.70 20.25
C THR A 15 16.32 -25.90 19.23
N PRO A 16 16.10 -24.96 18.28
CA PRO A 16 14.94 -24.98 17.39
C PRO A 16 15.24 -25.91 16.22
N ARG A 17 14.69 -27.13 16.24
CA ARG A 17 14.57 -27.97 15.05
C ARG A 17 13.14 -28.48 14.93
N ARG A 18 12.62 -28.44 13.70
CA ARG A 18 11.34 -29.02 13.27
C ARG A 18 11.11 -30.37 13.95
N VAL A 19 9.95 -30.53 14.58
CA VAL A 19 9.45 -31.85 14.98
C VAL A 19 8.65 -32.40 13.80
N SER A 20 9.19 -33.41 13.10
CA SER A 20 8.48 -34.20 12.11
C SER A 20 8.03 -35.51 12.73
N VAL A 21 6.74 -35.83 12.65
CA VAL A 21 6.20 -37.14 13.03
C VAL A 21 6.09 -38.01 11.79
N ASN A 22 6.77 -39.16 11.80
CA ASN A 22 6.73 -40.13 10.70
C ASN A 22 5.37 -40.85 10.69
N LYS A 23 4.62 -40.75 9.59
CA LYS A 23 3.39 -41.52 9.34
C LYS A 23 3.75 -42.96 8.95
N SER A 24 4.13 -43.79 9.91
CA SER A 24 4.14 -45.25 9.72
C SER A 24 4.24 -45.97 11.06
N SER A 25 3.12 -46.02 11.78
CA SER A 25 2.81 -47.11 12.71
C SER A 25 1.40 -46.91 13.24
N HIS A 26 0.48 -47.78 12.80
CA HIS A 26 -0.77 -48.01 13.52
C HIS A 26 -0.41 -48.72 14.82
N TYR A 27 -0.32 -47.97 15.92
CA TYR A 27 -0.33 -48.55 17.26
C TYR A 27 -1.77 -48.55 17.79
N PRO A 28 -2.29 -49.69 18.28
CA PRO A 28 -3.61 -49.76 18.89
C PRO A 28 -3.63 -48.96 20.19
N CYS A 29 -4.60 -48.05 20.32
CA CYS A 29 -4.87 -47.30 21.55
C CYS A 29 -5.42 -48.25 22.62
N ASN A 30 -4.57 -48.99 23.33
CA ASN A 30 -4.90 -49.68 24.58
C ASN A 30 -3.60 -50.09 25.30
N SER A 31 -2.92 -49.13 25.93
CA SER A 31 -1.97 -49.32 27.05
C SER A 31 -1.14 -48.07 27.35
N HIS A 32 -1.79 -46.92 27.55
CA HIS A 32 -1.14 -45.79 28.23
C HIS A 32 -1.79 -45.57 29.60
N PRO A 33 -1.00 -45.37 30.67
CA PRO A 33 -1.57 -45.03 31.97
C PRO A 33 -2.45 -43.80 31.80
N LYS A 34 -3.66 -43.80 32.37
CA LYS A 34 -4.56 -42.65 32.36
C LYS A 34 -3.78 -41.45 32.87
N GLU A 35 -3.44 -40.51 31.99
CA GLU A 35 -2.71 -39.32 32.39
C GLU A 35 -3.52 -38.56 33.43
N THR A 36 -2.95 -38.38 34.62
CA THR A 36 -3.57 -37.59 35.67
C THR A 36 -3.31 -36.12 35.40
N ILE A 37 -4.37 -35.39 35.02
CA ILE A 37 -4.33 -33.95 34.81
C ILE A 37 -4.92 -33.27 36.04
N ARG A 38 -4.09 -32.60 36.82
CA ARG A 38 -4.53 -31.81 37.98
C ARG A 38 -4.46 -30.32 37.65
N PRO A 39 -5.57 -29.57 37.72
CA PRO A 39 -5.53 -28.12 37.53
C PRO A 39 -4.79 -27.44 38.69
N LEU A 40 -3.98 -26.44 38.35
CA LEU A 40 -3.23 -25.59 39.25
C LEU A 40 -3.55 -24.12 38.98
N ILE A 41 -3.25 -23.26 39.96
CA ILE A 41 -3.26 -21.81 39.79
C ILE A 41 -1.87 -21.34 39.35
N CYS A 42 -1.79 -20.59 38.26
CA CYS A 42 -0.58 -19.88 37.85
C CYS A 42 -0.45 -18.61 38.68
N SER A 43 0.70 -18.39 39.33
CA SER A 43 1.04 -17.10 39.94
C SER A 43 2.25 -16.51 39.25
N ALA A 44 2.09 -15.37 38.57
CA ALA A 44 3.15 -14.67 37.88
C ALA A 44 3.05 -13.16 38.15
N TYR A 45 4.15 -12.55 38.61
CA TYR A 45 4.25 -11.10 38.84
C TYR A 45 3.17 -10.51 39.77
N GLY A 46 2.62 -11.31 40.68
CA GLY A 46 1.55 -10.91 41.59
C GLY A 46 0.13 -11.09 41.05
N TYR A 47 -0.02 -11.67 39.86
CA TYR A 47 -1.30 -12.05 39.27
C TYR A 47 -1.51 -13.56 39.39
N SER A 48 -2.67 -13.95 39.91
CA SER A 48 -3.09 -15.35 40.01
C SER A 48 -4.22 -15.64 39.03
N SER A 49 -4.07 -16.67 38.20
CA SER A 49 -5.07 -17.08 37.22
C SER A 49 -5.11 -18.60 37.05
N PRO A 50 -6.27 -19.18 36.69
CA PRO A 50 -6.35 -20.58 36.25
C PRO A 50 -5.61 -20.73 34.91
N GLY A 51 -5.17 -21.95 34.56
CA GLY A 51 -4.47 -22.20 33.29
C GLY A 51 -3.13 -22.95 33.42
N CYS A 52 -2.74 -23.32 34.64
CA CYS A 52 -1.63 -24.22 34.89
C CYS A 52 -2.17 -25.63 35.16
N TYR A 53 -1.43 -26.65 34.74
CA TYR A 53 -1.81 -28.04 34.93
C TYR A 53 -0.58 -28.86 35.33
N GLN A 54 -0.78 -29.80 36.24
CA GLN A 54 0.20 -30.83 36.55
C GLN A 54 -0.19 -32.11 35.81
N LEU A 55 0.73 -32.63 35.01
CA LEU A 55 0.62 -33.88 34.29
C LEU A 55 1.49 -34.93 34.99
N ASN A 56 0.91 -36.11 35.25
CA ASN A 56 1.62 -37.29 35.76
C ASN A 56 2.52 -36.96 36.97
N GLU A 57 1.95 -36.19 37.91
CA GLU A 57 2.52 -35.76 39.20
C GLU A 57 3.84 -34.97 39.18
N SER A 58 4.48 -34.76 38.03
CA SER A 58 5.83 -34.18 37.95
C SER A 58 5.97 -33.05 36.94
N THR A 59 5.18 -33.05 35.86
CA THR A 59 5.33 -32.08 34.79
C THR A 59 4.31 -30.98 34.93
N VAL A 60 4.75 -29.73 35.10
CA VAL A 60 3.88 -28.57 35.07
C VAL A 60 3.83 -28.01 33.66
N VAL A 61 2.63 -27.81 33.14
CA VAL A 61 2.37 -27.13 31.87
C VAL A 61 1.53 -25.89 32.12
N VAL A 62 1.73 -24.89 31.28
CA VAL A 62 0.97 -23.64 31.28
C VAL A 62 0.24 -23.55 29.97
N ASP A 63 -1.01 -23.09 29.99
CA ASP A 63 -1.74 -22.82 28.77
C ASP A 63 -1.00 -21.80 27.89
N PHE A 64 -1.30 -21.84 26.59
CA PHE A 64 -0.68 -20.91 25.66
C PHE A 64 -1.17 -19.47 25.84
N GLN A 65 -2.33 -19.23 26.45
CA GLN A 65 -2.84 -17.87 26.65
C GLN A 65 -1.93 -17.06 27.59
N HIS A 66 -1.39 -17.69 28.63
CA HIS A 66 -0.39 -17.06 29.49
C HIS A 66 0.91 -16.76 28.73
N ILE A 67 1.37 -17.69 27.88
CA ILE A 67 2.57 -17.49 27.05
C ILE A 67 2.35 -16.33 26.07
N HIS A 68 1.20 -16.30 25.41
CA HIS A 68 0.79 -15.22 24.52
C HIS A 68 0.76 -13.88 25.23
N PHE A 69 0.15 -13.82 26.41
CA PHE A 69 -0.01 -12.59 27.18
C PHE A 69 1.33 -12.05 27.71
N TRP A 70 2.13 -12.89 28.36
CA TRP A 70 3.35 -12.44 29.05
C TRP A 70 4.56 -12.29 28.13
N TYR A 71 4.63 -13.06 27.04
CA TYR A 71 5.78 -13.08 26.13
C TYR A 71 5.46 -12.57 24.72
N GLU A 72 4.25 -12.02 24.51
CA GLU A 72 3.78 -11.49 23.21
C GLU A 72 3.89 -12.52 22.07
N ALA A 73 3.86 -13.83 22.38
CA ALA A 73 4.02 -14.90 21.41
C ALA A 73 2.70 -15.20 20.68
N LYS A 74 2.73 -15.55 19.41
CA LYS A 74 1.54 -15.96 18.64
C LYS A 74 1.54 -17.46 18.37
N GLY A 75 0.35 -18.04 18.34
CA GLY A 75 0.16 -19.46 18.11
C GLY A 75 -1.02 -19.73 17.18
N SER A 76 -0.92 -20.82 16.41
CA SER A 76 -1.98 -21.31 15.54
C SER A 76 -1.97 -22.84 15.52
N LEU A 77 -3.15 -23.43 15.57
CA LEU A 77 -3.33 -24.88 15.44
C LEU A 77 -3.57 -25.24 13.98
N ASP A 78 -2.69 -26.06 13.42
CA ASP A 78 -2.95 -26.80 12.19
C ASP A 78 -3.78 -28.04 12.54
N SER A 79 -5.10 -27.92 12.45
CA SER A 79 -6.03 -28.99 12.78
C SER A 79 -5.97 -30.18 11.83
N GLN A 80 -5.43 -30.01 10.61
CA GLN A 80 -5.29 -31.09 9.64
C GLN A 80 -4.14 -32.02 10.00
N ASN A 81 -3.04 -31.45 10.52
CA ASN A 81 -1.85 -32.19 10.89
C ASN A 81 -1.71 -32.43 12.40
N GLY A 82 -2.57 -31.83 13.22
CA GLY A 82 -2.50 -31.93 14.69
C GLY A 82 -1.28 -31.22 15.28
N ILE A 83 -0.77 -30.18 14.60
CA ILE A 83 0.46 -29.47 14.99
C ILE A 83 0.09 -28.09 15.53
N PHE A 84 0.60 -27.76 16.72
CA PHE A 84 0.53 -26.40 17.25
C PHE A 84 1.82 -25.64 16.88
N LEU A 85 1.67 -24.62 16.05
CA LEU A 85 2.76 -23.74 15.64
C LEU A 85 2.73 -22.49 16.51
N TRP A 86 3.87 -22.11 17.10
CA TRP A 86 3.99 -20.86 17.83
C TRP A 86 5.30 -20.15 17.50
N SER A 87 5.29 -18.82 17.56
CA SER A 87 6.44 -17.98 17.28
C SER A 87 6.33 -16.65 18.03
N ASN A 88 7.41 -15.91 18.11
CA ASN A 88 7.40 -14.51 18.55
C ASN A 88 6.96 -13.55 17.41
N ASP A 89 6.29 -14.02 16.34
CA ASP A 89 6.06 -13.34 15.05
C ASP A 89 7.32 -13.00 14.22
N GLY A 90 8.50 -12.94 14.85
CA GLY A 90 9.76 -12.61 14.18
C GLY A 90 10.11 -13.60 13.06
N GLU A 91 9.92 -14.90 13.28
CA GLU A 91 10.20 -15.93 12.26
C GLU A 91 9.37 -15.74 10.98
N ARG A 92 8.09 -15.34 11.11
CA ARG A 92 7.24 -15.05 9.96
C ARG A 92 7.74 -13.85 9.16
N GLU A 93 8.29 -12.85 9.86
CA GLU A 93 8.89 -11.70 9.23
C GLU A 93 10.23 -12.07 8.55
N ALA A 94 11.00 -12.99 9.12
CA ALA A 94 12.23 -13.51 8.50
C ALA A 94 11.98 -14.20 7.15
N LEU A 95 10.90 -14.98 7.04
CA LEU A 95 10.51 -15.64 5.78
C LEU A 95 10.19 -14.66 4.63
N ASN A 96 9.85 -13.41 4.98
CA ASN A 96 9.51 -12.37 4.02
C ASN A 96 10.69 -11.44 3.69
N LEU A 97 11.89 -11.71 4.22
CA LEU A 97 13.09 -10.97 3.86
C LEU A 97 13.48 -11.27 2.41
N THR A 98 13.82 -10.22 1.66
CA THR A 98 14.29 -10.32 0.29
C THR A 98 15.77 -10.00 0.21
N THR A 99 16.50 -10.76 -0.59
CA THR A 99 17.91 -10.52 -0.90
C THR A 99 18.10 -9.60 -2.11
N LYS A 100 17.01 -9.15 -2.75
CA LYS A 100 17.07 -8.28 -3.92
C LYS A 100 17.67 -6.93 -3.54
N VAL A 101 18.66 -6.50 -4.32
CA VAL A 101 19.40 -5.26 -4.10
C VAL A 101 18.72 -4.06 -4.76
N HIS A 102 18.94 -2.89 -4.19
CA HIS A 102 18.48 -1.62 -4.69
C HIS A 102 19.17 -1.28 -6.03
N SER A 103 18.45 -0.64 -6.94
CA SER A 103 19.01 -0.02 -8.15
C SER A 103 18.39 1.37 -8.35
N PRO A 104 19.19 2.45 -8.46
CA PRO A 104 18.70 3.82 -8.63
C PRO A 104 17.70 3.99 -9.78
N PHE A 105 17.89 3.22 -10.85
CA PHE A 105 17.12 3.33 -12.09
C PHE A 105 16.13 2.18 -12.32
N ARG A 106 16.19 1.13 -11.50
CA ARG A 106 15.32 -0.05 -11.63
C ARG A 106 14.54 -0.28 -10.33
N GLN A 107 14.83 -1.37 -9.63
CA GLN A 107 14.05 -1.82 -8.49
C GLN A 107 14.40 -1.01 -7.23
N TYR A 108 13.37 -0.47 -6.56
CA TYR A 108 13.54 0.28 -5.32
C TYR A 108 13.58 -0.67 -4.12
N MET A 109 14.74 -0.76 -3.45
CA MET A 109 14.95 -1.48 -2.18
C MET A 109 14.39 -2.91 -2.15
N GLY A 110 14.55 -3.66 -3.25
CA GLY A 110 14.08 -5.04 -3.33
C GLY A 110 12.56 -5.23 -3.28
N GLN A 111 11.76 -4.16 -3.36
CA GLN A 111 10.30 -4.23 -3.33
C GLN A 111 9.77 -5.17 -4.40
N SER A 112 9.05 -6.22 -4.02
CA SER A 112 8.52 -7.23 -4.95
C SER A 112 7.24 -6.77 -5.63
N ASP A 113 7.10 -7.14 -6.91
CA ASP A 113 6.03 -6.69 -7.83
C ASP A 113 4.62 -7.23 -7.49
N TRP A 114 4.53 -8.12 -6.50
CA TRP A 114 3.37 -8.98 -6.28
C TRP A 114 2.34 -8.42 -5.31
N THR A 115 2.63 -7.31 -4.65
CA THR A 115 1.69 -6.66 -3.75
C THR A 115 0.92 -5.58 -4.48
N ASN A 116 -0.41 -5.69 -4.51
CA ASN A 116 -1.27 -4.59 -4.96
C ASN A 116 -1.06 -3.38 -4.03
N PRO A 117 -0.40 -2.29 -4.47
CA PRO A 117 -0.10 -1.16 -3.60
C PRO A 117 -1.39 -0.50 -3.07
N GLU A 118 -2.49 -0.61 -3.83
CA GLU A 118 -3.83 -0.13 -3.44
C GLU A 118 -4.39 -0.88 -2.23
N SER A 119 -3.97 -2.14 -2.03
CA SER A 119 -4.54 -3.00 -1.00
C SER A 119 -4.12 -2.62 0.42
N LYS A 120 -3.10 -1.77 0.56
CA LYS A 120 -2.59 -1.26 1.84
C LYS A 120 -3.73 -0.66 2.67
N THR A 121 -3.77 -0.99 3.96
CA THR A 121 -4.86 -0.60 4.86
C THR A 121 -5.04 0.92 4.96
N HIS A 122 -3.95 1.68 4.94
CA HIS A 122 -3.94 3.14 5.05
C HIS A 122 -4.20 3.87 3.73
N VAL A 123 -4.30 3.16 2.60
CA VAL A 123 -4.81 3.73 1.35
C VAL A 123 -6.34 3.71 1.41
N LEU A 124 -6.96 4.87 1.30
CA LEU A 124 -8.41 5.04 1.27
C LEU A 124 -8.99 4.57 -0.05
N LEU A 125 -8.42 5.07 -1.15
CA LEU A 125 -8.81 4.80 -2.53
C LEU A 125 -7.66 5.22 -3.46
N VAL A 126 -7.80 4.94 -4.75
CA VAL A 126 -6.98 5.57 -5.78
C VAL A 126 -7.85 6.55 -6.55
N ASP A 127 -7.46 7.81 -6.53
CA ASP A 127 -8.22 8.89 -7.14
C ASP A 127 -8.36 8.68 -8.64
N ALA A 128 -9.54 8.95 -9.20
CA ALA A 128 -9.80 8.76 -10.62
C ALA A 128 -9.33 9.93 -11.47
N GLU A 129 -9.28 11.14 -10.90
CA GLU A 129 -8.83 12.35 -11.58
C GLU A 129 -7.29 12.35 -11.72
N HIS A 130 -6.58 12.21 -10.60
CA HIS A 130 -5.11 12.31 -10.59
C HIS A 130 -4.41 10.94 -10.64
N ASN A 131 -5.14 9.82 -10.58
CA ASN A 131 -4.58 8.46 -10.62
C ASN A 131 -3.55 8.13 -9.52
N ILE A 132 -3.60 8.86 -8.39
CA ILE A 132 -2.72 8.67 -7.23
C ILE A 132 -3.46 8.06 -6.02
N PRO A 133 -2.77 7.35 -5.12
CA PRO A 133 -3.39 6.85 -3.90
C PRO A 133 -3.72 8.01 -2.94
N ILE A 134 -4.92 7.97 -2.37
CA ILE A 134 -5.34 8.87 -1.30
C ILE A 134 -5.17 8.15 0.03
N SER A 135 -4.42 8.77 0.93
CA SER A 135 -4.14 8.21 2.25
C SER A 135 -5.19 8.60 3.26
N ARG A 136 -5.42 7.73 4.24
CA ARG A 136 -6.22 8.00 5.44
C ARG A 136 -5.43 7.79 6.73
N GLN A 137 -4.10 7.84 6.64
CA GLN A 137 -3.22 7.45 7.74
C GLN A 137 -3.38 8.37 8.97
N TRP A 138 -3.48 9.68 8.75
CA TRP A 138 -3.64 10.68 9.83
C TRP A 138 -4.90 11.52 9.73
N ASP A 139 -5.63 11.45 8.62
CA ASP A 139 -6.95 12.07 8.45
C ASP A 139 -7.89 11.07 7.77
N PRO A 140 -8.96 10.61 8.45
CA PRO A 140 -9.88 9.63 7.87
C PRO A 140 -10.62 10.13 6.63
N ARG A 141 -10.70 11.46 6.40
CA ARG A 141 -11.38 12.06 5.24
C ARG A 141 -10.65 11.80 3.92
N GLY A 142 -9.35 11.50 3.98
CA GLY A 142 -8.51 11.28 2.81
C GLY A 142 -7.66 12.50 2.45
N TYR A 143 -6.38 12.27 2.14
CA TYR A 143 -5.45 13.31 1.66
C TYR A 143 -4.31 12.69 0.83
N PRO A 144 -3.71 13.43 -0.12
CA PRO A 144 -2.51 12.99 -0.81
C PRO A 144 -1.34 12.94 0.17
N TYR A 145 -0.66 11.79 0.26
CA TYR A 145 0.48 11.62 1.17
C TYR A 145 1.73 11.23 0.37
N PRO A 146 2.76 12.10 0.28
CA PRO A 146 3.91 11.92 -0.60
C PRO A 146 4.56 10.54 -0.49
N ILE A 147 4.75 10.02 0.72
CA ILE A 147 5.37 8.70 0.96
C ILE A 147 4.55 7.57 0.33
N GLN A 148 3.23 7.56 0.50
CA GLN A 148 2.38 6.53 -0.09
C GLN A 148 2.29 6.67 -1.61
N ILE A 149 2.27 7.91 -2.11
CA ILE A 149 2.27 8.23 -3.54
C ILE A 149 3.57 7.72 -4.20
N ALA A 150 4.74 8.00 -3.61
CA ALA A 150 6.02 7.47 -4.11
C ALA A 150 6.07 5.93 -4.09
N GLN A 151 5.66 5.28 -2.99
CA GLN A 151 5.64 3.82 -2.90
C GLN A 151 4.72 3.15 -3.91
N PHE A 152 3.61 3.82 -4.24
CA PHE A 152 2.72 3.39 -5.31
C PHE A 152 3.38 3.55 -6.68
N GLY A 153 4.08 4.67 -6.91
CA GLY A 153 4.91 4.90 -8.09
C GLY A 153 6.01 3.85 -8.27
N PHE A 154 6.74 3.47 -7.21
CA PHE A 154 7.77 2.43 -7.28
C PHE A 154 7.22 1.07 -7.72
N ALA A 155 6.05 0.69 -7.20
CA ALA A 155 5.41 -0.56 -7.59
C ALA A 155 5.07 -0.57 -9.09
N TYR A 156 4.55 0.54 -9.62
CA TYR A 156 4.20 0.64 -11.04
C TYR A 156 5.39 0.87 -11.96
N HIS A 157 6.45 1.54 -11.49
CA HIS A 157 7.74 1.60 -12.19
C HIS A 157 8.34 0.19 -12.35
N SER A 158 8.44 -0.57 -11.26
CA SER A 158 8.97 -1.93 -11.28
C SER A 158 8.15 -2.82 -12.24
N ARG A 159 6.82 -2.71 -12.16
CA ARG A 159 5.92 -3.41 -13.08
C ARG A 159 6.13 -3.00 -14.53
N TYR A 160 6.25 -1.71 -14.83
CA TYR A 160 6.49 -1.20 -16.18
C TYR A 160 7.80 -1.76 -16.77
N ILE A 161 8.92 -1.65 -16.04
CA ILE A 161 10.22 -2.15 -16.48
C ILE A 161 10.16 -3.66 -16.75
N ARG A 162 9.47 -4.43 -15.91
CA ARG A 162 9.33 -5.87 -16.09
C ARG A 162 8.51 -6.23 -17.33
N LEU A 163 7.39 -5.55 -17.55
CA LEU A 163 6.53 -5.77 -18.72
C LEU A 163 7.26 -5.45 -20.05
N GLN A 164 8.27 -4.58 -20.04
CA GLN A 164 9.12 -4.33 -21.23
C GLN A 164 9.97 -5.55 -21.62
N GLY A 165 10.31 -6.42 -20.66
CA GLY A 165 11.13 -7.61 -20.90
C GLY A 165 10.35 -8.85 -21.36
N ILE A 166 9.02 -8.82 -21.35
CA ILE A 166 8.18 -9.98 -21.72
C ILE A 166 8.16 -10.18 -23.23
N LYS A 167 8.44 -11.42 -23.66
CA LYS A 167 8.28 -11.88 -25.06
C LYS A 167 6.91 -12.52 -25.26
N LEU A 168 6.36 -12.42 -26.47
CA LEU A 168 5.09 -13.05 -26.81
C LEU A 168 5.26 -14.56 -26.96
N SER A 169 4.33 -15.34 -26.38
CA SER A 169 4.21 -16.78 -26.60
C SER A 169 3.30 -17.08 -27.79
N LEU A 170 3.51 -18.24 -28.44
CA LEU A 170 2.73 -18.72 -29.59
C LEU A 170 1.48 -19.51 -29.19
N GLU A 171 1.35 -19.89 -27.93
CA GLU A 171 0.19 -20.65 -27.45
C GLU A 171 -1.06 -19.75 -27.36
N LYS A 172 -2.27 -20.30 -27.50
CA LYS A 172 -3.50 -19.50 -27.36
C LYS A 172 -3.99 -19.54 -25.91
N PRO A 173 -4.44 -18.43 -25.33
CA PRO A 173 -4.96 -18.43 -23.97
C PRO A 173 -6.32 -19.15 -23.95
N ASN A 174 -6.56 -19.97 -22.94
CA ASN A 174 -7.83 -20.69 -22.77
C ASN A 174 -9.01 -19.76 -22.40
N ASN A 175 -8.74 -18.56 -21.87
CA ASN A 175 -9.74 -17.60 -21.39
C ASN A 175 -9.56 -16.20 -22.00
N ARG A 176 -10.63 -15.40 -22.01
CA ARG A 176 -10.61 -13.99 -22.44
C ARG A 176 -9.80 -13.15 -21.45
N VAL A 177 -8.76 -12.47 -21.95
CA VAL A 177 -7.84 -11.66 -21.13
C VAL A 177 -7.99 -10.16 -21.32
N LEU A 178 -8.74 -9.74 -22.35
CA LEU A 178 -8.85 -8.36 -22.81
C LEU A 178 -10.17 -8.14 -23.55
N VAL A 179 -10.79 -6.98 -23.32
CA VAL A 179 -11.88 -6.41 -24.11
C VAL A 179 -11.48 -5.00 -24.51
N ASP A 180 -11.29 -4.79 -25.81
CA ASP A 180 -11.04 -3.46 -26.39
C ASP A 180 -12.34 -2.97 -27.03
N PHE A 181 -13.07 -2.14 -26.29
CA PHE A 181 -14.41 -1.72 -26.67
C PHE A 181 -14.43 -0.85 -27.94
N LYS A 182 -13.30 -0.21 -28.25
CA LYS A 182 -13.12 0.61 -29.44
C LYS A 182 -13.14 -0.22 -30.72
N ARG A 183 -12.54 -1.41 -30.69
CA ARG A 183 -12.51 -2.33 -31.84
C ARG A 183 -13.86 -3.00 -32.12
N LYS A 184 -14.78 -2.97 -31.16
CA LYS A 184 -16.13 -3.54 -31.26
C LYS A 184 -17.17 -2.59 -31.87
N LEU A 185 -16.73 -1.43 -32.37
CA LEU A 185 -17.57 -0.36 -32.95
C LEU A 185 -17.48 -0.31 -34.49
N VAL A 186 -17.10 -1.39 -35.18
CA VAL A 186 -16.94 -1.39 -36.64
C VAL A 186 -18.29 -1.17 -37.32
N PHE A 187 -18.41 -0.08 -38.08
CA PHE A 187 -19.55 0.19 -38.96
C PHE A 187 -19.29 -0.39 -40.36
N GLY A 188 -20.26 -1.16 -40.88
CA GLY A 188 -20.27 -1.62 -42.28
C GLY A 188 -19.56 -2.94 -42.59
N GLY A 189 -19.08 -3.68 -41.59
CA GLY A 189 -18.60 -5.06 -41.73
C GLY A 189 -19.63 -6.08 -41.24
N THR A 190 -19.53 -7.33 -41.69
CA THR A 190 -20.43 -8.45 -41.34
C THR A 190 -20.38 -8.89 -39.87
N GLU A 191 -19.60 -8.23 -39.01
CA GLU A 191 -19.59 -8.44 -37.56
C GLU A 191 -20.53 -7.43 -36.90
N THR A 192 -21.58 -7.94 -36.28
CA THR A 192 -22.67 -7.18 -35.64
C THR A 192 -22.14 -6.19 -34.59
N ALA A 193 -22.46 -4.90 -34.73
CA ALA A 193 -22.11 -3.89 -33.73
C ALA A 193 -22.80 -4.23 -32.38
N GLN A 194 -21.99 -4.50 -31.33
CA GLN A 194 -22.45 -4.99 -30.02
C GLN A 194 -22.93 -3.87 -29.06
N TRP A 195 -22.73 -2.60 -29.41
CA TRP A 195 -23.16 -1.45 -28.62
C TRP A 195 -24.63 -1.12 -28.92
N ILE A 196 -25.47 -1.11 -27.88
CA ILE A 196 -26.88 -0.75 -27.99
C ILE A 196 -27.03 0.70 -27.53
N CYS A 197 -27.66 1.53 -28.37
CA CYS A 197 -28.03 2.86 -27.96
C CYS A 197 -29.44 2.89 -27.36
N ARG A 198 -29.59 3.61 -26.25
CA ARG A 198 -30.88 3.89 -25.63
C ARG A 198 -31.12 5.40 -25.66
N THR A 199 -31.80 5.85 -26.69
CA THR A 199 -32.41 7.19 -26.82
C THR A 199 -33.92 7.03 -26.94
N ASN A 200 -34.67 8.08 -26.63
CA ASN A 200 -36.11 8.13 -26.84
C ASN A 200 -36.43 8.58 -28.28
N ASP A 201 -36.16 7.72 -29.28
CA ASP A 201 -36.68 7.79 -30.68
C ASP A 201 -35.67 7.89 -31.84
N HIS A 202 -34.34 7.92 -31.66
CA HIS A 202 -33.37 8.07 -32.78
C HIS A 202 -32.19 7.08 -32.80
N SER A 203 -31.68 6.76 -33.98
CA SER A 203 -30.45 5.96 -34.16
C SER A 203 -29.21 6.77 -33.73
N CYS A 204 -28.37 6.23 -32.85
CA CYS A 204 -27.16 6.92 -32.40
C CYS A 204 -26.02 6.75 -33.40
N TYR A 205 -25.59 7.86 -34.00
CA TYR A 205 -24.48 7.90 -34.94
C TYR A 205 -23.24 8.45 -34.26
N PHE A 206 -22.22 7.61 -34.06
CA PHE A 206 -20.97 8.02 -33.44
C PHE A 206 -19.92 8.39 -34.49
N GLY A 207 -19.66 9.69 -34.62
CA GLY A 207 -18.47 10.26 -35.25
C GLY A 207 -18.35 10.11 -36.77
N ARG A 208 -17.95 11.19 -37.45
CA ARG A 208 -17.36 11.07 -38.80
C ARG A 208 -16.02 10.37 -38.67
N LEU A 209 -15.86 9.24 -39.36
CA LEU A 209 -14.61 8.52 -39.50
C LEU A 209 -13.63 9.42 -40.28
N TYR A 210 -12.82 10.23 -39.58
CA TYR A 210 -11.70 10.91 -40.22
C TYR A 210 -10.62 9.87 -40.51
N LEU A 211 -10.71 9.23 -41.68
CA LEU A 211 -9.57 8.61 -42.34
C LEU A 211 -8.63 9.75 -42.75
N LEU A 212 -7.75 10.18 -41.84
CA LEU A 212 -6.55 10.90 -42.24
C LEU A 212 -5.68 9.89 -42.99
N VAL A 213 -5.85 9.83 -44.31
CA VAL A 213 -4.90 9.21 -45.22
C VAL A 213 -3.66 10.12 -45.23
N LEU A 214 -2.80 9.99 -44.22
CA LEU A 214 -1.43 10.46 -44.35
C LEU A 214 -0.74 9.47 -45.29
N HIS A 215 -0.56 9.90 -46.54
CA HIS A 215 0.33 9.20 -47.43
C HIS A 215 1.74 9.21 -46.84
N GLN A 216 2.31 8.00 -46.80
CA GLN A 216 3.71 7.66 -46.53
C GLN A 216 4.12 7.38 -45.07
N THR A 217 4.62 6.14 -44.95
CA THR A 217 5.35 5.49 -43.84
C THR A 217 4.51 4.84 -42.74
N SER A 218 4.89 3.60 -42.46
CA SER A 218 4.16 2.60 -41.68
C SER A 218 3.95 3.01 -40.22
N LEU A 219 2.72 3.33 -39.83
CA LEU A 219 2.27 3.31 -38.43
C LEU A 219 0.73 3.19 -38.35
N SER A 220 0.30 2.38 -37.38
CA SER A 220 -1.08 2.02 -36.98
C SER A 220 -2.19 3.03 -37.33
N LYS A 221 -3.23 2.58 -38.07
CA LYS A 221 -4.50 3.30 -38.23
C LYS A 221 -5.21 3.48 -36.87
N SER A 222 -5.17 4.67 -36.30
CA SER A 222 -5.94 5.03 -35.09
C SER A 222 -7.33 5.55 -35.47
N VAL A 223 -8.38 4.77 -35.21
CA VAL A 223 -9.77 5.26 -35.25
C VAL A 223 -9.95 6.24 -34.08
N LEU A 224 -10.60 7.39 -34.24
CA LEU A 224 -10.97 8.29 -33.12
C LEU A 224 -12.48 8.21 -32.92
N LEU A 225 -12.93 8.01 -31.67
CA LEU A 225 -14.35 8.11 -31.32
C LEU A 225 -14.64 9.56 -30.93
N SER A 226 -15.35 10.28 -31.79
CA SER A 226 -15.96 11.56 -31.44
C SER A 226 -17.30 11.30 -30.75
N LEU A 227 -17.50 11.92 -29.59
CA LEU A 227 -18.72 11.85 -28.78
C LEU A 227 -19.83 12.70 -29.45
N LEU A 228 -20.41 12.24 -30.55
CA LEU A 228 -21.56 12.93 -31.16
C LEU A 228 -22.87 12.21 -30.82
N ASP A 229 -23.76 12.91 -30.12
CA ASP A 229 -25.21 12.68 -30.15
C ASP A 229 -25.91 14.05 -30.08
N GLU A 230 -26.87 14.28 -30.96
CA GLU A 230 -27.72 15.49 -31.01
C GLU A 230 -28.91 15.41 -30.04
N SER A 231 -29.07 14.28 -29.33
CA SER A 231 -30.09 14.07 -28.29
C SER A 231 -29.48 13.37 -27.07
N SER A 232 -30.07 13.49 -25.87
CA SER A 232 -29.55 12.76 -24.70
C SER A 232 -29.59 11.25 -24.92
N GLY A 233 -28.44 10.59 -24.80
CA GLY A 233 -28.31 9.16 -25.05
C GLY A 233 -27.41 8.45 -24.04
N SER A 234 -27.65 7.14 -23.91
CA SER A 234 -26.72 6.21 -23.27
C SER A 234 -26.35 5.10 -24.24
N MET A 235 -25.05 4.81 -24.31
CA MET A 235 -24.51 3.66 -25.03
C MET A 235 -24.19 2.57 -24.04
N VAL A 236 -24.65 1.35 -24.29
CA VAL A 236 -24.41 0.20 -23.41
C VAL A 236 -23.82 -0.96 -24.21
N TYR A 237 -22.69 -1.48 -23.74
CA TYR A 237 -22.17 -2.78 -24.13
C TYR A 237 -22.52 -3.78 -23.02
N SER A 238 -23.36 -4.76 -23.35
CA SER A 238 -23.70 -5.86 -22.44
C SER A 238 -22.87 -7.08 -22.75
N PHE A 239 -22.36 -7.75 -21.72
CA PHE A 239 -21.71 -9.06 -21.88
C PHE A 239 -22.78 -10.15 -21.95
N ASP A 240 -22.64 -11.10 -22.88
CA ASP A 240 -23.51 -12.28 -22.95
C ASP A 240 -23.27 -13.20 -21.75
N GLU A 241 -24.29 -13.95 -21.31
CA GLU A 241 -24.18 -14.89 -20.18
C GLU A 241 -23.11 -15.98 -20.39
N ALA A 242 -22.78 -16.28 -21.65
CA ALA A 242 -21.71 -17.21 -22.03
C ALA A 242 -20.30 -16.58 -21.98
N GLU A 243 -20.19 -15.25 -21.98
CA GLU A 243 -18.90 -14.54 -21.95
C GLU A 243 -18.41 -14.38 -20.50
N SER A 244 -17.47 -15.24 -20.08
CA SER A 244 -16.83 -15.09 -18.76
C SER A 244 -16.03 -13.78 -18.67
N THR A 245 -16.47 -12.87 -17.80
CA THR A 245 -15.73 -11.65 -17.44
C THR A 245 -14.87 -11.83 -16.18
N ARG A 246 -14.74 -13.07 -15.70
CA ARG A 246 -14.04 -13.37 -14.47
C ARG A 246 -12.55 -13.00 -14.60
N GLY A 247 -12.09 -12.10 -13.71
CA GLY A 247 -10.72 -11.62 -13.68
C GLY A 247 -10.43 -10.39 -14.54
N LEU A 248 -11.40 -9.92 -15.35
CA LEU A 248 -11.32 -8.63 -16.06
C LEU A 248 -11.51 -7.47 -15.05
N SER A 249 -10.49 -7.22 -14.24
CA SER A 249 -10.58 -6.27 -13.12
C SER A 249 -9.80 -4.97 -13.33
N THR A 250 -9.06 -4.82 -14.43
CA THR A 250 -8.28 -3.59 -14.71
C THR A 250 -8.92 -2.78 -15.83
N LEU A 251 -9.28 -1.54 -15.52
CA LEU A 251 -9.87 -0.56 -16.43
C LEU A 251 -8.84 0.49 -16.83
N LEU A 252 -8.74 0.75 -18.13
CA LEU A 252 -7.95 1.83 -18.74
C LEU A 252 -8.85 2.64 -19.65
N VAL A 253 -8.92 3.95 -19.40
CA VAL A 253 -9.66 4.90 -20.23
C VAL A 253 -8.81 6.13 -20.47
N THR A 254 -8.78 6.60 -21.71
CA THR A 254 -8.19 7.89 -22.08
C THR A 254 -9.18 8.64 -22.95
N GLY A 255 -9.21 9.96 -22.86
CA GLY A 255 -10.13 10.80 -23.62
C GLY A 255 -9.82 12.28 -23.45
N THR A 256 -10.44 13.12 -24.29
CA THR A 256 -10.30 14.58 -24.22
C THR A 256 -11.65 15.25 -24.27
N ASP A 257 -11.74 16.41 -23.61
CA ASP A 257 -12.89 17.33 -23.67
C ASP A 257 -14.25 16.66 -23.42
N TRP A 258 -14.34 15.80 -22.41
CA TRP A 258 -15.59 15.17 -22.01
C TRP A 258 -16.59 16.25 -21.57
N PRO A 259 -17.80 16.31 -22.15
CA PRO A 259 -18.81 17.28 -21.72
C PRO A 259 -19.16 17.12 -20.24
N HIS A 260 -19.36 18.23 -19.53
CA HIS A 260 -19.73 18.20 -18.12
C HIS A 260 -21.03 17.41 -17.89
N GLY A 261 -21.00 16.45 -16.98
CA GLY A 261 -22.10 15.50 -16.74
C GLY A 261 -21.93 14.15 -17.42
N THR A 262 -20.93 13.97 -18.30
CA THR A 262 -20.60 12.67 -18.90
C THR A 262 -20.25 11.65 -17.82
N ARG A 263 -20.75 10.42 -17.96
CA ARG A 263 -20.49 9.32 -17.02
C ARG A 263 -20.08 8.06 -17.77
N LEU A 264 -18.93 7.51 -17.40
CA LEU A 264 -18.60 6.11 -17.67
C LEU A 264 -19.10 5.27 -16.49
N ILE A 265 -19.88 4.24 -16.78
CA ILE A 265 -20.54 3.40 -15.78
C ILE A 265 -20.15 1.95 -16.02
N ILE A 266 -19.50 1.34 -15.03
CA ILE A 266 -19.23 -0.09 -15.00
C ILE A 266 -20.34 -0.76 -14.19
N ASN A 267 -21.21 -1.48 -14.88
CA ASN A 267 -22.22 -2.33 -14.25
C ASN A 267 -21.61 -3.69 -13.96
N GLY A 268 -21.86 -4.20 -12.77
CA GLY A 268 -21.41 -5.53 -12.40
C GLY A 268 -22.23 -6.12 -11.26
N SER A 269 -21.85 -7.33 -10.88
CA SER A 269 -22.49 -7.99 -9.75
C SER A 269 -21.50 -8.83 -8.95
N VAL A 270 -21.89 -9.16 -7.72
CA VAL A 270 -21.22 -10.18 -6.92
C VAL A 270 -22.26 -11.18 -6.44
N SER A 271 -21.97 -12.46 -6.62
CA SER A 271 -22.84 -13.56 -6.19
C SER A 271 -22.26 -14.23 -4.95
N TRP A 272 -22.85 -14.00 -3.76
CA TRP A 272 -22.83 -14.87 -2.55
C TRP A 272 -23.36 -14.11 -1.31
N PRO A 273 -24.40 -14.56 -0.56
CA PRO A 273 -25.33 -15.67 -0.81
C PRO A 273 -26.47 -15.32 -1.80
N THR A 274 -26.68 -14.03 -2.07
CA THR A 274 -27.59 -13.51 -3.12
C THR A 274 -26.80 -12.63 -4.08
N GLN A 275 -27.31 -12.43 -5.30
CA GLN A 275 -26.68 -11.55 -6.27
C GLN A 275 -26.86 -10.09 -5.87
N GLN A 276 -25.75 -9.40 -5.64
CA GLN A 276 -25.72 -7.97 -5.32
C GLN A 276 -25.32 -7.19 -6.58
N ARG A 277 -26.09 -6.15 -6.92
CA ARG A 277 -25.86 -5.30 -8.09
C ARG A 277 -25.00 -4.11 -7.72
N ILE A 278 -23.97 -3.85 -8.52
CA ILE A 278 -22.96 -2.85 -8.24
C ILE A 278 -22.78 -1.96 -9.48
N GLN A 279 -22.70 -0.64 -9.25
CA GLN A 279 -22.33 0.33 -10.27
C GLN A 279 -21.12 1.12 -9.83
N ILE A 280 -20.13 1.26 -10.71
CA ILE A 280 -18.97 2.12 -10.52
C ILE A 280 -19.01 3.20 -11.61
N HIS A 281 -19.23 4.45 -11.21
CA HIS A 281 -19.27 5.60 -12.08
C HIS A 281 -17.95 6.37 -12.01
N PHE A 282 -17.46 6.78 -13.17
CA PHE A 282 -16.48 7.84 -13.33
C PHE A 282 -17.19 9.02 -13.96
N ALA A 283 -17.52 10.02 -13.14
CA ALA A 283 -18.36 11.12 -13.55
C ALA A 283 -17.51 12.36 -13.78
N CYS A 284 -17.62 12.94 -14.97
CA CYS A 284 -17.17 14.30 -15.28
C CYS A 284 -18.06 15.32 -14.55
N SER A 285 -18.00 15.31 -13.22
CA SER A 285 -18.79 16.13 -12.30
C SER A 285 -18.30 15.91 -10.87
N ASN A 286 -18.77 16.74 -9.94
CA ASN A 286 -18.56 16.58 -8.49
C ASN A 286 -19.82 16.10 -7.74
N VAL A 287 -20.83 15.57 -8.45
CA VAL A 287 -22.12 15.18 -7.87
C VAL A 287 -22.38 13.67 -7.98
N PHE A 288 -22.99 13.10 -6.95
CA PHE A 288 -23.38 11.69 -6.95
C PHE A 288 -24.41 11.35 -8.05
N GLY A 289 -25.26 12.31 -8.39
CA GLY A 289 -26.43 12.11 -9.26
C GLY A 289 -27.57 11.45 -8.47
N GLU A 290 -28.43 10.69 -9.16
CA GLU A 290 -29.58 10.01 -8.55
C GLU A 290 -29.19 8.99 -7.48
N GLY A 291 -30.03 8.88 -6.43
CA GLY A 291 -29.88 7.94 -5.33
C GLY A 291 -29.48 8.59 -4.01
N SER A 292 -29.19 7.75 -3.03
CA SER A 292 -28.86 8.17 -1.67
C SER A 292 -27.38 7.97 -1.38
N THR A 293 -26.71 9.02 -0.90
CA THR A 293 -25.29 8.97 -0.48
C THR A 293 -25.16 8.56 0.99
N VAL A 294 -24.10 7.81 1.28
CA VAL A 294 -23.78 7.33 2.63
C VAL A 294 -22.39 7.75 3.05
N VAL A 295 -21.41 7.62 2.16
CA VAL A 295 -20.04 8.11 2.37
C VAL A 295 -19.74 9.11 1.26
N THR A 296 -19.18 10.26 1.59
CA THR A 296 -18.75 11.25 0.59
C THR A 296 -17.49 11.96 1.04
N ASN A 297 -16.59 12.24 0.10
CA ASN A 297 -15.40 13.06 0.31
C ASN A 297 -15.02 13.78 -0.99
N ASN A 298 -13.83 14.38 -1.04
CA ASN A 298 -13.37 15.14 -2.21
C ASN A 298 -13.03 14.29 -3.44
N TYR A 299 -13.08 12.97 -3.39
CA TYR A 299 -12.61 12.08 -4.45
C TYR A 299 -13.71 11.16 -4.96
N TRP A 300 -14.60 10.72 -4.07
CA TRP A 300 -15.71 9.84 -4.42
C TRP A 300 -16.92 10.00 -3.49
N ALA A 301 -18.02 9.37 -3.86
CA ALA A 301 -19.16 9.12 -3.01
C ALA A 301 -19.66 7.67 -3.17
N LEU A 302 -20.12 7.09 -2.06
CA LEU A 302 -20.67 5.76 -1.97
C LEU A 302 -22.13 5.85 -1.53
N GLY A 303 -22.99 5.05 -2.15
CA GLY A 303 -24.42 5.11 -1.90
C GLY A 303 -25.16 3.96 -2.55
N TYR A 304 -26.45 4.16 -2.80
CA TYR A 304 -27.32 3.18 -3.43
C TYR A 304 -28.46 3.86 -4.20
N VAL A 305 -29.12 3.10 -5.08
CA VAL A 305 -30.37 3.47 -5.75
C VAL A 305 -31.33 2.28 -5.62
N LEU A 306 -32.63 2.46 -5.90
CA LEU A 306 -33.62 1.38 -5.75
C LEU A 306 -33.24 0.07 -6.46
N THR A 307 -32.58 0.16 -7.61
CA THR A 307 -32.21 -0.97 -8.47
C THR A 307 -30.76 -1.45 -8.31
N VAL A 308 -29.96 -0.79 -7.47
CA VAL A 308 -28.50 -0.98 -7.33
C VAL A 308 -28.11 -0.98 -5.86
N ASP A 309 -27.59 -2.12 -5.38
CA ASP A 309 -27.25 -2.33 -3.97
C ASP A 309 -26.05 -1.50 -3.51
N LEU A 310 -25.07 -1.28 -4.41
CA LEU A 310 -23.93 -0.40 -4.18
C LEU A 310 -23.59 0.43 -5.41
N LYS A 311 -23.64 1.75 -5.26
CA LYS A 311 -23.21 2.72 -6.25
C LYS A 311 -21.98 3.46 -5.74
N VAL A 312 -20.88 3.34 -6.47
CA VAL A 312 -19.61 4.04 -6.26
C VAL A 312 -19.49 5.12 -7.33
N VAL A 313 -19.25 6.36 -6.96
CA VAL A 313 -19.10 7.48 -7.91
C VAL A 313 -17.78 8.17 -7.64
N PHE A 314 -16.84 8.10 -8.57
CA PHE A 314 -15.64 8.92 -8.57
C PHE A 314 -15.91 10.26 -9.25
N PHE A 315 -15.32 11.31 -8.70
CA PHE A 315 -15.37 12.66 -9.25
C PHE A 315 -14.16 12.92 -10.12
N VAL A 316 -14.39 13.22 -11.40
CA VAL A 316 -13.39 13.70 -12.35
C VAL A 316 -13.78 15.14 -12.66
N ARG A 317 -13.08 16.12 -12.08
CA ARG A 317 -13.47 17.54 -12.21
C ARG A 317 -12.88 18.17 -13.45
N ASP A 318 -11.61 17.88 -13.73
CA ASP A 318 -10.98 18.22 -15.00
C ASP A 318 -11.41 17.22 -16.08
N CYS A 319 -12.27 17.68 -16.98
CA CYS A 319 -12.79 16.88 -18.08
C CYS A 319 -12.08 17.14 -19.41
N HIS A 320 -11.08 18.03 -19.44
CA HIS A 320 -10.32 18.33 -20.67
C HIS A 320 -9.38 17.19 -21.04
N SER A 321 -8.71 16.60 -20.06
CA SER A 321 -7.80 15.46 -20.26
C SER A 321 -8.16 14.34 -19.31
N VAL A 322 -9.02 13.43 -19.77
CA VAL A 322 -9.52 12.31 -18.95
C VAL A 322 -8.58 11.12 -19.10
N VAL A 323 -7.93 10.74 -18.00
CA VAL A 323 -7.16 9.50 -17.89
C VAL A 323 -7.67 8.76 -16.67
N ILE A 324 -8.27 7.58 -16.86
CA ILE A 324 -8.78 6.76 -15.76
C ILE A 324 -8.06 5.42 -15.81
N THR A 325 -7.30 5.15 -14.75
CA THR A 325 -6.67 3.85 -14.53
C THR A 325 -7.21 3.30 -13.22
N GLN A 326 -7.91 2.17 -13.26
CA GLN A 326 -8.55 1.60 -12.06
C GLN A 326 -8.44 0.09 -11.97
N ASN A 327 -8.29 -0.38 -10.74
CA ASN A 327 -8.40 -1.80 -10.40
C ASN A 327 -9.74 -1.99 -9.67
N LEU A 328 -10.73 -2.53 -10.38
CA LEU A 328 -12.12 -2.62 -9.95
C LEU A 328 -12.28 -3.48 -8.69
N ASP A 329 -11.46 -4.54 -8.53
CA ASP A 329 -11.44 -5.35 -7.30
C ASP A 329 -11.03 -4.50 -6.10
N MET A 330 -10.05 -3.62 -6.29
CA MET A 330 -9.57 -2.72 -5.23
C MET A 330 -10.55 -1.57 -4.98
N VAL A 331 -11.20 -1.03 -6.02
CA VAL A 331 -12.29 -0.06 -5.87
C VAL A 331 -13.36 -0.63 -4.95
N LEU A 332 -13.84 -1.84 -5.25
CA LEU A 332 -14.88 -2.48 -4.46
C LEU A 332 -14.42 -2.81 -3.04
N LYS A 333 -13.21 -3.37 -2.88
CA LYS A 333 -12.61 -3.62 -1.56
C LYS A 333 -12.60 -2.34 -0.71
N LYS A 334 -12.18 -1.21 -1.29
CA LYS A 334 -12.09 0.08 -0.60
C LYS A 334 -13.45 0.68 -0.29
N ALA A 335 -14.43 0.52 -1.17
CA ALA A 335 -15.80 0.96 -0.92
C ALA A 335 -16.41 0.21 0.27
N ILE A 336 -16.29 -1.12 0.28
CA ILE A 336 -16.75 -1.99 1.38
C ILE A 336 -16.05 -1.63 2.69
N GLU A 337 -14.72 -1.48 2.67
CA GLU A 337 -13.95 -1.07 3.85
C GLU A 337 -14.38 0.30 4.40
N SER A 338 -14.81 1.22 3.54
CA SER A 338 -15.25 2.56 3.94
C SER A 338 -16.65 2.50 4.55
N ILE A 339 -17.59 1.79 3.93
CA ILE A 339 -18.94 1.56 4.48
C ILE A 339 -18.87 0.83 5.83
N ASN A 340 -17.98 -0.16 5.97
CA ASN A 340 -17.86 -0.92 7.21
C ASN A 340 -17.38 -0.06 8.41
N ARG A 341 -16.67 1.05 8.13
CA ARG A 341 -16.21 2.01 9.16
C ARG A 341 -17.28 2.99 9.60
N GLU A 342 -18.38 3.10 8.86
CA GLU A 342 -19.50 3.96 9.26
C GLU A 342 -20.08 3.52 10.60
N LYS A 343 -20.35 4.50 11.47
CA LYS A 343 -20.86 4.21 12.82
C LYS A 343 -22.36 3.88 12.81
N SER A 344 -23.09 4.35 11.80
CA SER A 344 -24.54 4.19 11.71
C SER A 344 -24.95 2.72 11.55
N VAL A 345 -25.73 2.21 12.50
CA VAL A 345 -26.29 0.85 12.44
C VAL A 345 -27.25 0.71 11.26
N ALA A 346 -28.01 1.76 10.92
CA ALA A 346 -28.91 1.77 9.77
C ALA A 346 -28.14 1.58 8.45
N VAL A 347 -26.98 2.23 8.31
CA VAL A 347 -26.08 2.03 7.17
C VAL A 347 -25.59 0.58 7.12
N LYS A 348 -25.06 0.06 8.23
CA LYS A 348 -24.57 -1.34 8.27
C LYS A 348 -25.67 -2.34 7.92
N ARG A 349 -26.90 -2.13 8.39
CA ARG A 349 -28.06 -2.95 8.07
C ARG A 349 -28.44 -2.86 6.59
N ARG A 350 -28.41 -1.66 5.99
CA ARG A 350 -28.68 -1.46 4.56
C ARG A 350 -27.69 -2.22 3.67
N PHE A 351 -26.42 -2.24 4.05
CA PHE A 351 -25.36 -2.92 3.29
C PHE A 351 -25.01 -4.32 3.83
N ALA A 352 -25.86 -4.93 4.66
CA ALA A 352 -25.56 -6.21 5.31
C ALA A 352 -25.21 -7.33 4.30
N GLY A 353 -25.89 -7.36 3.14
CA GLY A 353 -25.60 -8.32 2.06
C GLY A 353 -24.19 -8.19 1.47
N ILE A 354 -23.63 -6.96 1.48
CA ILE A 354 -22.30 -6.65 0.92
C ILE A 354 -21.21 -6.76 1.99
N LEU A 355 -21.54 -6.44 3.25
CA LEU A 355 -20.59 -6.45 4.37
C LEU A 355 -20.31 -7.86 4.93
N HIS A 356 -21.00 -8.90 4.44
CA HIS A 356 -20.91 -10.25 5.00
C HIS A 356 -19.54 -10.92 4.81
N SER A 357 -18.81 -10.64 3.72
CA SER A 357 -17.54 -11.31 3.43
C SER A 357 -16.42 -10.33 3.08
N ALA A 358 -15.30 -10.44 3.79
CA ALA A 358 -14.09 -9.66 3.55
C ALA A 358 -13.45 -9.92 2.17
N SER A 359 -13.74 -11.07 1.54
CA SER A 359 -13.21 -11.46 0.23
C SER A 359 -14.22 -11.29 -0.92
N MET A 360 -15.40 -10.71 -0.65
CA MET A 360 -16.48 -10.58 -1.64
C MET A 360 -16.02 -9.87 -2.92
N HIS A 361 -15.16 -8.85 -2.79
CA HIS A 361 -14.60 -8.11 -3.91
C HIS A 361 -13.87 -8.96 -4.96
N ARG A 362 -13.41 -10.18 -4.62
CA ARG A 362 -12.72 -11.08 -5.57
C ARG A 362 -13.66 -11.79 -6.55
N ASN A 363 -14.96 -11.77 -6.28
CA ASN A 363 -15.99 -12.41 -7.10
C ASN A 363 -16.76 -11.38 -7.95
N PHE A 364 -16.27 -10.16 -8.06
CA PHE A 364 -16.88 -9.12 -8.88
C PHE A 364 -16.77 -9.47 -10.36
N THR A 365 -17.91 -9.47 -11.05
CA THR A 365 -17.99 -9.66 -12.50
C THR A 365 -18.61 -8.43 -13.14
N VAL A 366 -18.01 -7.98 -14.23
CA VAL A 366 -18.57 -6.89 -15.04
C VAL A 366 -19.65 -7.47 -15.94
N THR A 367 -20.83 -6.88 -15.93
CA THR A 367 -22.00 -7.31 -16.72
C THR A 367 -22.29 -6.37 -17.88
N ALA A 368 -22.00 -5.08 -17.73
CA ALA A 368 -22.10 -4.12 -18.82
C ALA A 368 -21.19 -2.90 -18.61
N VAL A 369 -20.85 -2.23 -19.70
CA VAL A 369 -20.18 -0.92 -19.69
C VAL A 369 -21.08 0.08 -20.40
N GLU A 370 -21.38 1.20 -19.72
CA GLU A 370 -22.25 2.26 -20.24
C GLU A 370 -21.50 3.59 -20.30
N LEU A 371 -21.65 4.30 -21.42
CA LEU A 371 -21.26 5.70 -21.58
C LEU A 371 -22.54 6.53 -21.68
N ARG A 372 -22.72 7.46 -20.73
CA ARG A 372 -23.89 8.33 -20.66
C ARG A 372 -23.48 9.78 -20.83
N PHE A 373 -24.19 10.50 -21.71
CA PHE A 373 -23.91 11.89 -22.04
C PHE A 373 -25.01 12.82 -21.52
N PRO A 374 -24.68 14.08 -21.18
CA PRO A 374 -25.67 15.09 -20.85
C PRO A 374 -26.49 15.51 -22.09
N THR A 375 -27.70 16.03 -21.88
CA THR A 375 -28.46 16.76 -22.92
C THR A 375 -27.67 17.98 -23.40
N ARG A 376 -27.58 18.19 -24.72
CA ARG A 376 -26.71 19.22 -25.33
C ARG A 376 -27.32 20.63 -25.21
N ASN A 377 -26.50 21.61 -24.83
CA ASN A 377 -26.70 23.06 -25.02
C ASN A 377 -25.41 23.68 -25.62
N ASP A 378 -25.07 23.39 -26.88
CA ASP A 378 -23.92 23.98 -27.61
C ASP A 378 -22.47 23.55 -27.27
N THR A 379 -22.22 22.56 -26.40
CA THR A 379 -20.84 22.10 -26.15
C THR A 379 -20.27 21.24 -27.29
N PRO A 380 -18.98 21.39 -27.65
CA PRO A 380 -18.31 20.53 -28.62
C PRO A 380 -18.19 19.08 -28.12
N ALA A 381 -18.17 18.14 -29.07
CA ALA A 381 -18.03 16.71 -28.81
C ALA A 381 -16.61 16.38 -28.33
N GLY A 382 -16.49 15.82 -27.14
CA GLY A 382 -15.24 15.23 -26.65
C GLY A 382 -14.85 13.95 -27.39
N THR A 383 -13.80 13.29 -26.93
CA THR A 383 -13.32 12.02 -27.49
C THR A 383 -13.04 10.96 -26.43
N VAL A 384 -13.21 9.69 -26.82
CA VAL A 384 -12.72 8.53 -26.07
C VAL A 384 -11.63 7.86 -26.91
N ASN A 385 -10.39 7.96 -26.44
CA ASN A 385 -9.20 7.50 -27.15
C ASN A 385 -8.93 6.02 -26.89
N ASP A 386 -8.96 5.59 -25.63
CA ASP A 386 -8.91 4.19 -25.21
C ASP A 386 -10.06 3.90 -24.25
N LEU A 387 -10.69 2.73 -24.39
CA LEU A 387 -11.61 2.14 -23.41
C LEU A 387 -11.36 0.63 -23.41
N VAL A 388 -10.65 0.16 -22.39
CA VAL A 388 -10.11 -1.19 -22.35
C VAL A 388 -10.31 -1.79 -20.96
N LEU A 389 -10.84 -3.02 -20.91
CA LEU A 389 -10.96 -3.82 -19.70
C LEU A 389 -10.13 -5.11 -19.85
N PHE A 390 -9.28 -5.43 -18.89
CA PHE A 390 -8.33 -6.54 -19.03
C PHE A 390 -7.92 -7.19 -17.71
N VAL A 391 -7.37 -8.39 -17.84
CA VAL A 391 -6.76 -9.15 -16.73
C VAL A 391 -5.34 -8.60 -16.47
N PRO A 392 -4.98 -8.22 -15.25
CA PRO A 392 -3.62 -7.76 -14.97
C PRO A 392 -2.61 -8.91 -15.12
N ILE A 393 -1.54 -8.70 -15.90
CA ILE A 393 -0.41 -9.65 -15.98
C ILE A 393 0.35 -9.61 -14.65
N ARG A 394 0.40 -10.76 -13.97
CA ARG A 394 1.02 -11.00 -12.65
C ARG A 394 1.49 -12.45 -12.53
N GLY A 395 2.34 -12.70 -11.54
CA GLY A 395 2.79 -14.01 -11.09
C GLY A 395 3.42 -14.89 -12.17
N GLU A 396 2.97 -16.13 -12.15
CA GLU A 396 3.33 -17.22 -13.05
C GLU A 396 2.79 -17.01 -14.49
N ASN A 397 1.83 -16.10 -14.69
CA ASN A 397 1.23 -15.80 -16.01
C ASN A 397 2.13 -14.93 -16.91
N GLU A 398 3.37 -14.64 -16.49
CA GLU A 398 4.32 -13.83 -17.26
C GLU A 398 5.05 -14.60 -18.37
N LYS A 399 5.09 -15.93 -18.29
CA LYS A 399 5.78 -16.77 -19.27
C LYS A 399 4.96 -17.03 -20.54
N GLU A 400 3.67 -16.68 -20.52
CA GLU A 400 2.70 -17.03 -21.57
C GLU A 400 1.78 -15.83 -21.88
N VAL A 401 2.36 -14.69 -22.27
CA VAL A 401 1.54 -13.60 -22.83
C VAL A 401 1.39 -13.82 -24.32
N THR A 402 0.17 -14.11 -24.73
CA THR A 402 -0.16 -14.65 -26.06
C THR A 402 -0.82 -13.59 -26.96
N ILE A 403 -1.36 -12.53 -26.37
CA ILE A 403 -2.04 -11.44 -27.08
C ILE A 403 -1.24 -10.14 -26.94
N SER A 404 -0.71 -9.63 -28.05
CA SER A 404 0.06 -8.37 -28.07
C SER A 404 -0.70 -7.18 -27.46
N ARG A 405 -1.98 -6.98 -27.82
CA ARG A 405 -2.78 -5.87 -27.26
C ARG A 405 -2.99 -5.98 -25.74
N HIS A 406 -3.00 -7.19 -25.18
CA HIS A 406 -3.11 -7.40 -23.73
C HIS A 406 -1.83 -6.99 -23.00
N LEU A 407 -0.66 -7.32 -23.57
CA LEU A 407 0.62 -6.84 -23.07
C LEU A 407 0.71 -5.31 -23.14
N GLU A 408 0.35 -4.72 -24.29
CA GLU A 408 0.40 -3.27 -24.48
C GLU A 408 -0.56 -2.51 -23.55
N ALA A 409 -1.76 -3.04 -23.30
CA ALA A 409 -2.68 -2.45 -22.32
C ALA A 409 -2.09 -2.47 -20.90
N ASN A 410 -1.43 -3.56 -20.49
CA ASN A 410 -0.76 -3.65 -19.19
C ASN A 410 0.44 -2.70 -19.10
N LYS A 411 1.25 -2.58 -20.15
CA LYS A 411 2.38 -1.65 -20.23
C LYS A 411 1.89 -0.20 -20.10
N LEU A 412 0.88 0.17 -20.89
CA LEU A 412 0.31 1.51 -20.88
C LEU A 412 -0.32 1.84 -19.52
N PHE A 413 -1.04 0.90 -18.91
CA PHE A 413 -1.58 1.10 -17.56
C PHE A 413 -0.48 1.36 -16.52
N ALA A 414 0.59 0.55 -16.52
CA ALA A 414 1.70 0.74 -15.59
C ALA A 414 2.45 2.07 -15.84
N TRP A 415 2.63 2.43 -17.12
CA TRP A 415 3.21 3.71 -17.53
C TRP A 415 2.39 4.90 -17.04
N LEU A 416 1.09 4.92 -17.31
CA LEU A 416 0.20 6.03 -16.93
C LEU A 416 0.14 6.18 -15.40
N ARG A 417 0.14 5.07 -14.64
CA ARG A 417 0.24 5.11 -13.17
C ARG A 417 1.54 5.74 -12.70
N LEU A 418 2.68 5.33 -13.26
CA LEU A 418 3.98 5.91 -12.94
C LEU A 418 4.02 7.41 -13.26
N MET A 419 3.60 7.79 -14.47
CA MET A 419 3.62 9.18 -14.94
C MET A 419 2.68 10.07 -14.14
N SER A 420 1.50 9.58 -13.77
CA SER A 420 0.55 10.35 -12.94
C SER A 420 1.15 10.70 -11.59
N VAL A 421 1.85 9.74 -10.96
CA VAL A 421 2.55 9.95 -9.69
C VAL A 421 3.73 10.91 -9.86
N ALA A 422 4.56 10.73 -10.89
CA ALA A 422 5.70 11.61 -11.15
C ALA A 422 5.26 13.06 -11.44
N ASN A 423 4.22 13.24 -12.25
CA ASN A 423 3.62 14.54 -12.53
C ASN A 423 3.02 15.16 -11.28
N TRP A 424 2.37 14.37 -10.41
CA TRP A 424 1.89 14.86 -9.13
C TRP A 424 3.01 15.46 -8.29
N PHE A 425 4.17 14.82 -8.22
CA PHE A 425 5.34 15.35 -7.50
C PHE A 425 5.87 16.65 -8.11
N VAL A 426 5.87 16.80 -9.44
CA VAL A 426 6.29 18.05 -10.09
C VAL A 426 5.30 19.19 -9.80
N ILE A 427 4.00 18.92 -9.97
CA ILE A 427 2.94 19.93 -9.85
C ILE A 427 2.72 20.37 -8.38
N ASN A 428 2.84 19.44 -7.43
CA ASN A 428 2.55 19.70 -6.02
C ASN A 428 3.80 20.02 -5.18
N GLN A 429 4.95 20.24 -5.82
CA GLN A 429 6.15 20.69 -5.12
C GLN A 429 6.01 22.18 -4.74
N SER A 430 6.09 22.48 -3.45
CA SER A 430 6.07 23.86 -2.95
C SER A 430 7.28 24.65 -3.44
N ARG A 431 7.23 26.00 -3.40
CA ARG A 431 8.34 26.88 -3.83
C ARG A 431 9.65 26.57 -3.11
N ASP A 432 9.55 26.23 -1.83
CA ASP A 432 10.65 25.80 -0.97
C ASP A 432 11.19 24.39 -1.28
N GLY A 433 10.67 23.70 -2.31
CA GLY A 433 11.14 22.37 -2.72
C GLY A 433 10.50 21.20 -1.98
N ALA A 434 9.66 21.47 -0.97
CA ALA A 434 9.04 20.44 -0.15
C ALA A 434 7.71 19.93 -0.72
N TRP A 435 7.36 18.70 -0.38
CA TRP A 435 6.00 18.17 -0.51
C TRP A 435 5.30 18.20 0.86
N LYS A 436 4.39 19.16 1.02
CA LYS A 436 3.71 19.45 2.29
C LYS A 436 2.56 18.49 2.55
N ILE A 437 2.39 18.10 3.81
CA ILE A 437 1.37 17.15 4.26
C ILE A 437 0.25 17.92 4.96
N SER A 438 -0.97 17.82 4.43
CA SER A 438 -2.14 18.56 4.93
C SER A 438 -2.78 17.95 6.18
N ALA A 439 -2.34 16.77 6.62
CA ALA A 439 -2.87 16.10 7.81
C ALA A 439 -2.04 16.42 9.07
N LYS A 440 -2.72 16.66 10.20
CA LYS A 440 -2.08 16.81 11.52
C LYS A 440 -1.48 15.47 11.96
N HIS A 441 -0.24 15.47 12.42
CA HIS A 441 0.37 14.28 13.03
C HIS A 441 0.64 14.55 14.53
N THR A 442 0.19 13.67 15.41
CA THR A 442 0.23 13.89 16.87
C THR A 442 1.13 12.83 17.52
N PHE A 443 2.15 13.26 18.25
CA PHE A 443 2.99 12.39 19.08
C PHE A 443 2.48 12.35 20.51
N THR A 444 2.26 13.53 21.08
CA THR A 444 1.66 13.76 22.41
C THR A 444 0.66 14.90 22.31
N ARG A 445 -0.02 15.23 23.42
CA ARG A 445 -0.92 16.40 23.47
C ARG A 445 -0.19 17.71 23.13
N GLU A 446 1.08 17.80 23.51
CA GLU A 446 1.92 19.00 23.38
C GLU A 446 2.81 18.96 22.13
N ILE A 447 3.24 17.77 21.72
CA ILE A 447 4.13 17.56 20.56
C ILE A 447 3.30 17.04 19.39
N PHE A 448 3.06 17.91 18.42
CA PHE A 448 2.35 17.58 17.19
C PHE A 448 2.83 18.44 16.02
N LEU A 449 2.69 17.90 14.82
CA LEU A 449 2.95 18.58 13.57
C LEU A 449 1.63 19.15 13.03
N LYS A 450 1.60 20.48 12.85
CA LYS A 450 0.48 21.18 12.20
C LYS A 450 0.46 20.84 10.70
N PRO A 451 -0.72 20.79 10.07
CA PRO A 451 -0.83 20.72 8.61
C PRO A 451 0.13 21.68 7.89
N GLY A 452 0.78 21.20 6.84
CA GLY A 452 1.81 21.94 6.11
C GLY A 452 3.25 21.47 6.37
N TRP A 453 3.44 20.51 7.28
CA TRP A 453 4.75 19.92 7.57
C TRP A 453 5.28 19.05 6.41
N CYS A 454 6.59 18.79 6.39
CA CYS A 454 7.26 17.95 5.38
C CYS A 454 8.04 16.81 6.05
N SER A 455 8.47 15.81 5.28
CA SER A 455 9.14 14.61 5.82
C SER A 455 10.41 14.29 5.05
N ALA A 456 11.53 14.01 5.73
CA ALA A 456 12.76 13.58 5.07
C ALA A 456 12.55 12.29 4.24
N MET A 457 11.79 11.34 4.77
CA MET A 457 11.42 10.12 4.05
C MET A 457 10.55 10.44 2.83
N GLY A 458 9.63 11.40 2.95
CA GLY A 458 8.81 11.87 1.83
C GLY A 458 9.63 12.55 0.74
N GLN A 459 10.60 13.37 1.14
CA GLN A 459 11.53 14.00 0.22
C GLN A 459 12.40 12.96 -0.50
N GLY A 460 13.05 12.05 0.25
CA GLY A 460 13.91 11.03 -0.35
C GLY A 460 13.16 10.09 -1.30
N GLN A 461 11.98 9.60 -0.92
CA GLN A 461 11.18 8.76 -1.80
C GLN A 461 10.64 9.51 -3.03
N GLY A 462 10.29 10.79 -2.89
CA GLY A 462 9.94 11.64 -4.03
C GLY A 462 11.11 11.81 -5.00
N ILE A 463 12.32 12.08 -4.49
CA ILE A 463 13.55 12.16 -5.29
C ILE A 463 13.81 10.86 -6.04
N SER A 464 13.84 9.72 -5.35
CA SER A 464 14.04 8.39 -5.96
C SER A 464 13.03 8.10 -7.08
N LEU A 465 11.78 8.52 -6.93
CA LEU A 465 10.76 8.33 -7.96
C LEU A 465 11.02 9.24 -9.17
N LEU A 466 11.35 10.50 -8.94
CA LEU A 466 11.63 11.46 -10.01
C LEU A 466 12.89 11.08 -10.80
N VAL A 467 13.92 10.53 -10.15
CA VAL A 467 15.11 9.97 -10.80
C VAL A 467 14.71 8.83 -11.76
N ARG A 468 13.82 7.93 -11.33
CA ARG A 468 13.30 6.85 -12.18
C ARG A 468 12.45 7.37 -13.32
N ALA A 469 11.59 8.36 -13.07
CA ALA A 469 10.80 9.02 -14.11
C ALA A 469 11.69 9.69 -15.16
N PHE A 470 12.73 10.41 -14.72
CA PHE A 470 13.75 10.98 -15.61
C PHE A 470 14.45 9.89 -16.43
N ASN A 471 14.89 8.80 -15.80
CA ASN A 471 15.59 7.72 -16.49
C ASN A 471 14.75 7.06 -17.60
N VAL A 472 13.43 6.91 -17.40
CA VAL A 472 12.55 6.28 -18.41
C VAL A 472 12.02 7.25 -19.47
N THR A 473 12.02 8.56 -19.21
CA THR A 473 11.46 9.58 -20.13
C THR A 473 12.51 10.46 -20.81
N GLY A 474 13.66 10.67 -20.19
CA GLY A 474 14.62 11.72 -20.56
C GLY A 474 14.16 13.16 -20.21
N GLU A 475 13.00 13.34 -19.57
CA GLU A 475 12.42 14.66 -19.35
C GLU A 475 13.08 15.41 -18.18
N ILE A 476 13.81 16.49 -18.49
CA ILE A 476 14.59 17.27 -17.51
C ILE A 476 13.76 17.87 -16.36
N ARG A 477 12.45 18.05 -16.54
CA ARG A 477 11.55 18.57 -15.50
C ARG A 477 11.56 17.70 -14.23
N PHE A 478 11.70 16.39 -14.37
CA PHE A 478 11.76 15.47 -13.23
C PHE A 478 13.06 15.65 -12.46
N LEU A 479 14.19 15.79 -13.17
CA LEU A 479 15.48 16.06 -12.55
C LEU A 479 15.51 17.42 -11.83
N LYS A 480 14.93 18.47 -12.43
CA LYS A 480 14.78 19.79 -11.79
C LYS A 480 13.95 19.72 -10.51
N ALA A 481 12.84 18.98 -10.52
CA ALA A 481 12.03 18.78 -9.33
C ALA A 481 12.79 17.99 -8.24
N ALA A 482 13.56 16.97 -8.63
CA ALA A 482 14.41 16.21 -7.71
C ALA A 482 15.50 17.07 -7.07
N SER A 483 16.17 17.92 -7.86
CA SER A 483 17.16 18.89 -7.38
C SER A 483 16.56 19.86 -6.34
N ARG A 484 15.40 20.46 -6.65
CA ARG A 484 14.70 21.34 -5.70
C ARG A 484 14.30 20.64 -4.41
N ALA A 485 14.07 19.33 -4.46
CA ALA A 485 13.70 18.55 -3.28
C ALA A 485 14.86 18.33 -2.29
N LEU A 486 16.08 18.75 -2.63
CA LEU A 486 17.24 18.79 -1.73
C LEU A 486 17.16 19.94 -0.71
N GLU A 487 16.47 21.04 -1.04
CA GLU A 487 16.39 22.24 -0.19
C GLU A 487 15.91 21.98 1.25
N PRO A 488 14.91 21.13 1.53
CA PRO A 488 14.53 20.83 2.92
C PRO A 488 15.63 20.16 3.74
N PHE A 489 16.59 19.45 3.14
CA PHE A 489 17.69 18.77 3.83
C PHE A 489 18.79 19.72 4.32
N THR A 490 18.84 20.94 3.77
CA THR A 490 19.79 21.99 4.20
C THR A 490 19.21 22.87 5.30
N ARG A 491 17.88 22.85 5.49
CA ARG A 491 17.17 23.71 6.45
C ARG A 491 16.85 23.03 7.77
N PRO A 492 17.02 23.73 8.91
CA PRO A 492 16.67 23.19 10.22
C PRO A 492 15.16 22.96 10.36
N VAL A 493 14.76 21.97 11.17
CA VAL A 493 13.33 21.64 11.45
C VAL A 493 12.50 22.81 12.00
N GLN A 494 13.13 23.83 12.59
CA GLN A 494 12.46 25.01 13.19
C GLN A 494 12.31 26.21 12.24
N HIS A 495 12.58 26.07 10.95
CA HIS A 495 12.53 27.21 10.02
C HIS A 495 11.09 27.73 9.85
N SER A 496 10.84 29.01 10.17
CA SER A 496 9.49 29.62 10.28
C SER A 496 8.70 29.67 8.98
N ASP A 497 9.38 29.97 7.86
CA ASP A 497 8.71 30.30 6.59
C ASP A 497 8.86 29.23 5.50
N ALA A 498 9.67 28.19 5.76
CA ALA A 498 10.01 27.16 4.79
C ALA A 498 10.17 25.80 5.48
N CYS A 499 9.82 24.74 4.75
CA CYS A 499 9.95 23.39 5.26
C CYS A 499 11.42 22.96 5.41
N GLY A 500 11.84 22.60 6.62
CA GLY A 500 13.15 22.00 6.90
C GLY A 500 13.02 20.63 7.57
N VAL A 501 13.95 19.72 7.24
CA VAL A 501 14.00 18.36 7.83
C VAL A 501 15.32 18.08 8.55
N ARG A 502 16.28 19.02 8.54
CA ARG A 502 17.58 18.84 9.20
C ARG A 502 17.47 19.09 10.69
N ALA A 503 17.85 18.10 11.48
CA ALA A 503 18.10 18.19 12.91
C ALA A 503 19.56 17.84 13.17
N TYR A 504 20.01 18.01 14.41
CA TYR A 504 21.34 17.62 14.87
C TYR A 504 21.18 16.66 16.03
N PHE A 505 21.76 15.47 15.92
CA PHE A 505 21.58 14.42 16.91
C PHE A 505 22.09 14.90 18.28
N LEU A 506 21.18 15.01 19.25
CA LEU A 506 21.46 15.58 20.58
C LEU A 506 22.17 16.95 20.55
N GLY A 507 21.89 17.77 19.52
CA GLY A 507 22.48 19.10 19.36
C GLY A 507 23.92 19.11 18.82
N GLN A 508 24.49 17.97 18.46
CA GLN A 508 25.84 17.87 17.90
C GLN A 508 25.84 18.22 16.41
N SER A 509 26.47 19.34 16.05
CA SER A 509 26.47 19.89 14.69
C SER A 509 27.12 18.99 13.64
N ASP A 510 28.02 18.09 14.06
CA ASP A 510 28.70 17.11 13.21
C ASP A 510 27.90 15.82 13.00
N LEU A 511 26.70 15.71 13.60
CA LEU A 511 25.78 14.59 13.46
C LEU A 511 24.43 15.04 12.88
N PRO A 512 24.39 15.49 11.61
CA PRO A 512 23.14 15.87 10.96
C PRO A 512 22.19 14.67 10.84
N TRP A 513 20.93 14.90 11.17
CA TRP A 513 19.86 13.93 11.06
C TRP A 513 18.72 14.47 10.21
N TYR A 514 18.17 13.66 9.31
CA TYR A 514 17.04 14.04 8.47
C TYR A 514 15.76 13.43 9.04
N GLU A 515 14.92 14.28 9.62
CA GLU A 515 13.74 13.85 10.37
C GLU A 515 12.61 13.37 9.44
N GLU A 516 12.15 12.13 9.64
CA GLU A 516 10.89 11.65 9.05
C GLU A 516 9.73 12.55 9.48
N TYR A 517 9.77 12.97 10.74
CA TYR A 517 8.81 13.86 11.37
C TYR A 517 9.59 15.00 12.02
N PRO A 518 9.57 16.22 11.44
CA PRO A 518 10.36 17.36 11.92
C PRO A 518 9.74 17.96 13.20
N ALA A 519 9.60 17.14 14.23
CA ALA A 519 9.11 17.53 15.53
C ALA A 519 10.23 18.16 16.36
N VAL A 520 9.84 19.00 17.29
CA VAL A 520 10.72 19.61 18.28
C VAL A 520 10.23 19.20 19.66
N PRO A 521 11.07 18.56 20.49
CA PRO A 521 12.42 18.08 20.16
C PRO A 521 12.42 16.92 19.16
N GLY A 522 13.60 16.63 18.58
CA GLY A 522 13.80 15.59 17.56
C GLY A 522 13.32 14.20 18.00
N VAL A 523 12.85 13.43 17.02
CA VAL A 523 12.27 12.08 17.20
C VAL A 523 13.31 11.02 16.81
N PHE A 524 14.08 11.28 15.75
CA PHE A 524 15.11 10.39 15.24
C PHE A 524 14.54 9.01 14.83
N VAL A 525 13.62 8.97 13.87
CA VAL A 525 13.08 7.71 13.32
C VAL A 525 14.08 7.05 12.37
N LEU A 526 14.50 5.81 12.67
CA LEU A 526 15.59 5.13 11.93
C LEU A 526 15.23 4.87 10.47
N ASN A 527 14.09 4.22 10.22
CA ASN A 527 13.73 3.82 8.87
C ASN A 527 13.56 5.03 7.95
N GLY A 528 12.93 6.10 8.43
CA GLY A 528 12.69 7.29 7.63
C GLY A 528 13.96 8.03 7.28
N PHE A 529 14.93 8.09 8.21
CA PHE A 529 16.26 8.61 7.94
C PHE A 529 16.95 7.83 6.83
N ILE A 530 17.03 6.49 6.93
CA ILE A 530 17.67 5.67 5.89
C ILE A 530 16.95 5.78 4.54
N PHE A 531 15.61 5.79 4.51
CA PHE A 531 14.87 6.02 3.26
C PHE A 531 15.15 7.39 2.64
N SER A 532 15.44 8.41 3.46
CA SER A 532 15.84 9.72 2.95
C SER A 532 17.21 9.66 2.27
N LEU A 533 18.16 8.92 2.85
CA LEU A 533 19.49 8.67 2.27
C LEU A 533 19.42 7.92 0.94
N VAL A 534 18.48 6.98 0.78
CA VAL A 534 18.26 6.30 -0.51
C VAL A 534 17.91 7.28 -1.64
N GLY A 535 17.11 8.31 -1.34
CA GLY A 535 16.79 9.36 -2.32
C GLY A 535 17.99 10.19 -2.73
N LEU A 536 18.81 10.58 -1.74
CA LEU A 536 20.04 11.34 -1.97
C LEU A 536 21.05 10.50 -2.78
N PHE A 537 21.20 9.22 -2.42
CA PHE A 537 21.99 8.28 -3.20
C PHE A 537 21.49 8.18 -4.64
N ASP A 538 20.20 7.92 -4.87
CA ASP A 538 19.65 7.77 -6.22
C ASP A 538 19.92 8.98 -7.11
N LEU A 539 19.76 10.19 -6.58
CA LEU A 539 20.05 11.42 -7.31
C LEU A 539 21.54 11.59 -7.58
N SER A 540 22.42 11.22 -6.63
CA SER A 540 23.87 11.27 -6.83
C SER A 540 24.36 10.30 -7.93
N GLN A 541 23.59 9.26 -8.26
CA GLN A 541 23.96 8.30 -9.29
C GLN A 541 23.55 8.73 -10.71
N VAL A 542 22.77 9.80 -10.86
CA VAL A 542 22.27 10.26 -12.16
C VAL A 542 23.42 10.69 -13.07
N THR A 543 23.47 10.14 -14.29
CA THR A 543 24.34 10.66 -15.35
C THR A 543 23.70 11.91 -15.96
N LEU A 544 24.41 13.04 -15.87
CA LEU A 544 23.81 14.35 -16.13
C LEU A 544 23.77 14.75 -17.61
N GLY A 545 24.59 14.16 -18.49
CA GLY A 545 24.74 14.70 -19.85
C GLY A 545 25.13 16.18 -19.79
N ASN A 546 24.26 17.06 -20.30
CA ASN A 546 24.41 18.53 -20.22
C ASN A 546 23.79 19.18 -18.97
N ALA A 547 23.27 18.39 -18.02
CA ALA A 547 22.66 18.92 -16.80
C ALA A 547 23.73 19.37 -15.77
N ASP A 548 23.31 20.25 -14.85
CA ASP A 548 24.18 20.90 -13.88
C ASP A 548 24.86 19.89 -12.93
N PRO A 549 26.22 19.79 -12.92
CA PRO A 549 26.97 18.88 -12.05
C PRO A 549 26.77 19.14 -10.55
N THR A 550 26.36 20.36 -10.17
CA THR A 550 26.11 20.69 -8.77
C THR A 550 24.96 19.89 -8.16
N ILE A 551 23.99 19.43 -8.98
CA ILE A 551 22.85 18.63 -8.51
C ILE A 551 23.33 17.32 -7.89
N VAL A 552 24.18 16.59 -8.62
CA VAL A 552 24.74 15.31 -8.17
C VAL A 552 25.69 15.52 -6.99
N SER A 553 26.52 16.57 -7.05
CA SER A 553 27.46 16.90 -5.97
C SER A 553 26.75 17.24 -4.65
N ASN A 554 25.69 18.05 -4.69
CA ASN A 554 24.90 18.40 -3.50
C ASN A 554 24.20 17.17 -2.91
N ALA A 555 23.63 16.31 -3.76
CA ALA A 555 23.00 15.07 -3.31
C ALA A 555 24.03 14.12 -2.66
N SER A 556 25.21 13.98 -3.26
CA SER A 556 26.32 13.18 -2.70
C SER A 556 26.76 13.72 -1.34
N HIS A 557 26.97 15.03 -1.21
CA HIS A 557 27.37 15.64 0.05
C HIS A 557 26.37 15.37 1.19
N LEU A 558 25.08 15.59 0.93
CA LEU A 558 24.00 15.30 1.89
C LEU A 558 23.92 13.79 2.24
N PHE A 559 24.18 12.93 1.27
CA PHE A 559 24.22 11.48 1.49
C PHE A 559 25.37 11.09 2.41
N ASP A 560 26.59 11.56 2.11
CA ASP A 560 27.81 11.20 2.82
C ASP A 560 27.77 11.65 4.29
N GLU A 561 27.33 12.88 4.58
CA GLU A 561 27.18 13.36 5.96
C GLU A 561 26.11 12.57 6.75
N GLY A 562 25.05 12.14 6.06
CA GLY A 562 24.01 11.30 6.64
C GLY A 562 24.51 9.89 6.98
N ILE A 563 25.31 9.28 6.10
CA ILE A 563 25.97 7.99 6.36
C ILE A 563 26.96 8.10 7.53
N ASN A 564 27.76 9.17 7.57
CA ASN A 564 28.68 9.42 8.67
C ASN A 564 27.96 9.51 10.03
N THR A 565 26.77 10.12 10.06
CA THR A 565 25.91 10.13 11.25
C THR A 565 25.38 8.74 11.57
N LEU A 566 24.85 8.01 10.57
CA LEU A 566 24.27 6.69 10.77
C LEU A 566 25.26 5.69 11.38
N VAL A 567 26.51 5.68 10.91
CA VAL A 567 27.59 4.82 11.43
C VAL A 567 27.77 4.98 12.94
N ARG A 568 27.63 6.21 13.45
CA ARG A 568 27.85 6.56 14.87
C ARG A 568 26.60 6.34 15.73
N VAL A 569 25.41 6.55 15.16
CA VAL A 569 24.13 6.52 15.91
C VAL A 569 23.45 5.14 15.87
N LEU A 570 23.69 4.31 14.85
CA LEU A 570 23.08 2.98 14.70
C LEU A 570 23.15 2.09 15.96
N PRO A 571 24.26 2.06 16.75
CA PRO A 571 24.33 1.27 17.97
C PRO A 571 23.19 1.54 18.97
N LEU A 572 22.68 2.78 19.02
CA LEU A 572 21.62 3.19 19.95
C LEU A 572 20.25 2.59 19.61
N TYR A 573 20.08 2.05 18.42
CA TYR A 573 18.85 1.38 18.01
C TYR A 573 18.83 -0.12 18.34
N ASP A 574 19.92 -0.70 18.82
CA ASP A 574 19.98 -2.11 19.21
C ASP A 574 19.53 -2.31 20.65
N SER A 575 18.44 -3.04 20.87
CA SER A 575 17.90 -3.28 22.22
C SER A 575 18.42 -4.56 22.87
N GLY A 576 19.35 -5.28 22.23
CA GLY A 576 19.80 -6.61 22.67
C GLY A 576 18.81 -7.74 22.37
N THR A 577 17.61 -7.43 21.88
CA THR A 577 16.48 -8.37 21.66
C THR A 577 15.60 -8.00 20.46
N GLY A 578 15.95 -6.94 19.76
CA GLY A 578 15.19 -6.31 18.68
C GLY A 578 15.86 -4.99 18.30
N SER A 579 15.14 -4.13 17.58
CA SER A 579 15.58 -2.75 17.35
C SER A 579 14.53 -1.74 17.81
N PHE A 580 14.97 -0.54 18.14
CA PHE A 580 14.07 0.59 18.39
C PHE A 580 13.61 1.21 17.07
N TYR A 581 12.40 1.76 17.06
CA TYR A 581 11.85 2.48 15.91
C TYR A 581 12.40 3.91 15.85
N ASP A 582 12.51 4.54 17.02
CA ASP A 582 12.97 5.91 17.21
C ASP A 582 13.75 6.05 18.52
N LEU A 583 14.40 7.21 18.72
CA LEU A 583 15.17 7.52 19.93
C LEU A 583 14.45 8.54 20.83
N ARG A 584 13.12 8.63 20.74
CA ARG A 584 12.33 9.56 21.57
C ARG A 584 12.56 9.38 23.07
N HIS A 585 12.89 8.16 23.51
CA HIS A 585 13.18 7.84 24.90
C HIS A 585 14.44 8.53 25.45
N LEU A 586 15.31 9.06 24.59
CA LEU A 586 16.44 9.90 24.99
C LEU A 586 16.03 11.34 25.32
N ASN A 587 14.77 11.73 25.05
CA ASN A 587 14.27 13.07 25.32
C ASN A 587 13.00 13.04 26.19
N LEU A 588 13.10 13.65 27.38
CA LEU A 588 12.02 13.69 28.36
C LEU A 588 10.70 14.28 27.83
N ALA A 589 10.75 15.19 26.86
CA ALA A 589 9.53 15.81 26.31
C ALA A 589 8.63 14.81 25.57
N HIS A 590 9.18 13.71 25.04
CA HIS A 590 8.40 12.69 24.34
C HIS A 590 7.81 11.62 25.27
N SER A 591 8.23 11.58 26.53
CA SER A 591 7.99 10.44 27.41
C SER A 591 6.61 10.46 28.12
N TYR A 592 5.68 11.30 27.66
CA TYR A 592 4.34 11.51 28.25
C TYR A 592 3.30 10.39 28.02
N HIS A 593 3.65 9.25 27.40
CA HIS A 593 2.68 8.17 27.16
C HIS A 593 2.96 6.93 28.02
N ALA A 594 2.28 6.81 29.15
CA ALA A 594 2.21 5.53 29.88
C ALA A 594 1.46 4.48 29.03
N SER A 595 2.00 3.27 28.94
CA SER A 595 1.28 2.16 28.28
C SER A 595 0.03 1.77 29.08
N HIS A 596 -1.05 1.37 28.39
CA HIS A 596 -2.28 0.88 29.01
C HIS A 596 -2.05 -0.35 29.91
N GLU A 597 -0.95 -1.07 29.71
CA GLU A 597 -0.53 -2.22 30.51
C GLU A 597 0.11 -1.79 31.84
N ILE A 598 0.94 -0.76 31.84
CA ILE A 598 1.46 -0.16 33.07
C ILE A 598 0.31 0.36 33.92
N GLY A 599 -0.72 0.98 33.34
CA GLY A 599 -1.92 1.40 34.09
C GLY A 599 -2.61 0.25 34.85
N ARG A 600 -2.65 -0.95 34.26
CA ARG A 600 -3.28 -2.14 34.86
C ARG A 600 -2.43 -2.80 35.95
N LEU A 601 -1.10 -2.73 35.85
CA LEU A 601 -0.17 -3.22 36.88
C LEU A 601 -0.27 -2.45 38.20
N TRP A 602 -0.82 -1.23 38.18
CA TRP A 602 -0.89 -0.34 39.34
C TRP A 602 -2.20 -0.43 40.13
N GLN A 603 -3.27 -1.01 39.56
CA GLN A 603 -4.54 -1.17 40.29
C GLN A 603 -4.45 -2.16 41.47
N GLY A 604 -3.38 -2.94 41.57
CA GLY A 604 -3.18 -3.95 42.64
C GLY A 604 -2.24 -3.56 43.79
N LYS A 605 -1.61 -2.38 43.76
CA LYS A 605 -0.68 -1.93 44.82
C LYS A 605 -1.01 -0.49 45.15
N HIS A 606 -1.39 -0.20 46.40
CA HIS A 606 -1.57 1.15 46.95
C HIS A 606 -0.30 2.01 46.84
N ARG A 607 0.04 2.44 45.62
CA ARG A 607 1.10 3.40 45.30
C ARG A 607 0.43 4.53 44.52
N ALA A 608 0.80 5.74 44.87
CA ALA A 608 0.13 6.99 44.55
C ALA A 608 -0.38 7.13 43.09
N GLU A 609 -1.47 7.90 42.98
CA GLU A 609 -2.20 8.32 41.78
C GLU A 609 -1.35 8.40 40.49
N PRO A 610 -1.80 7.81 39.36
CA PRO A 610 -1.05 7.80 38.10
C PRO A 610 -0.84 9.16 37.43
N TRP A 611 -1.51 10.20 37.91
CA TRP A 611 -1.66 11.50 37.25
C TRP A 611 -0.81 12.62 37.85
N ASP A 612 0.19 12.28 38.66
CA ASP A 612 1.12 13.28 39.17
C ASP A 612 2.09 13.74 38.06
N ARG A 613 2.18 15.06 37.83
CA ARG A 613 3.00 15.70 36.78
C ARG A 613 4.50 15.70 37.14
N THR A 614 4.96 14.71 37.89
CA THR A 614 6.36 14.58 38.30
C THR A 614 7.19 13.82 37.27
N LEU A 615 8.51 14.04 37.27
CA LEU A 615 9.51 13.36 36.42
C LEU A 615 9.35 11.81 36.38
N ARG A 616 8.73 11.22 37.42
CA ARG A 616 8.37 9.80 37.49
C ARG A 616 7.26 9.36 36.53
N ALA A 617 6.30 10.22 36.18
CA ALA A 617 5.29 9.92 35.17
C ALA A 617 5.87 10.04 33.75
N VAL A 618 6.83 10.96 33.58
CA VAL A 618 7.60 11.16 32.34
C VAL A 618 8.42 9.91 32.00
N LEU A 619 8.99 9.18 32.98
CA LEU A 619 9.83 8.00 32.67
C LEU A 619 9.05 6.70 32.33
N LYS A 620 7.70 6.71 32.29
CA LYS A 620 6.88 5.48 32.17
C LYS A 620 6.68 4.96 30.75
N ALA A 621 7.00 5.72 29.71
CA ALA A 621 6.76 5.30 28.31
C ALA A 621 7.75 4.23 27.81
N GLY A 622 8.97 4.21 28.37
CA GLY A 622 10.06 3.35 27.90
C GLY A 622 10.46 3.59 26.43
N PRO A 623 11.45 2.84 25.90
CA PRO A 623 11.82 2.90 24.49
C PRO A 623 10.71 2.49 23.53
N ASN A 624 10.56 3.20 22.42
CA ASN A 624 9.63 2.82 21.36
C ASN A 624 10.23 1.67 20.53
N ARG A 625 9.94 0.43 20.94
CA ARG A 625 10.39 -0.79 20.25
C ARG A 625 9.78 -0.88 18.85
N ALA A 626 10.61 -1.18 17.85
CA ALA A 626 10.10 -1.48 16.51
C ALA A 626 9.36 -2.81 16.56
N ARG A 627 8.05 -2.80 16.23
CA ARG A 627 7.32 -4.04 15.93
C ARG A 627 8.07 -4.85 14.87
N TRP A 628 7.90 -6.17 14.85
CA TRP A 628 8.67 -7.05 13.96
C TRP A 628 8.63 -6.69 12.47
N GLN A 629 7.53 -6.12 11.98
CA GLN A 629 7.44 -5.60 10.62
C GLN A 629 8.41 -4.44 10.33
N TYR A 630 8.61 -3.53 11.29
CA TYR A 630 9.61 -2.46 11.16
C TYR A 630 11.02 -2.97 11.41
N HIS A 631 11.20 -3.92 12.34
CA HIS A 631 12.48 -4.60 12.52
C HIS A 631 12.95 -5.27 11.21
N ARG A 632 12.04 -5.93 10.48
CA ARG A 632 12.30 -6.47 9.14
C ARG A 632 12.67 -5.38 8.12
N VAL A 633 12.03 -4.21 8.18
CA VAL A 633 12.41 -3.07 7.33
C VAL A 633 13.82 -2.61 7.65
N HIS A 634 14.20 -2.55 8.92
CA HIS A 634 15.56 -2.19 9.33
C HIS A 634 16.60 -3.22 8.83
N LEU A 635 16.30 -4.52 8.91
CA LEU A 635 17.14 -5.57 8.31
C LEU A 635 17.31 -5.39 6.80
N LEU A 636 16.20 -5.14 6.09
CA LEU A 636 16.27 -4.84 4.65
C LEU A 636 17.14 -3.62 4.37
N GLN A 637 17.02 -2.56 5.17
CA GLN A 637 17.82 -1.34 5.05
C GLN A 637 19.31 -1.60 5.28
N LEU A 638 19.68 -2.36 6.31
CA LEU A 638 21.07 -2.77 6.57
C LEU A 638 21.63 -3.59 5.41
N HIS A 639 20.84 -4.52 4.85
CA HIS A 639 21.23 -5.26 3.64
C HIS A 639 21.49 -4.33 2.46
N GLN A 640 20.62 -3.32 2.22
CA GLN A 640 20.85 -2.35 1.14
C GLN A 640 22.06 -1.45 1.39
N LEU A 641 22.31 -1.05 2.63
CA LEU A 641 23.48 -0.27 3.02
C LEU A 641 24.77 -1.05 2.74
N SER A 642 24.81 -2.33 3.12
CA SER A 642 25.94 -3.22 2.89
C SER A 642 26.17 -3.49 1.40
N ALA A 643 25.11 -3.80 0.65
CA ALA A 643 25.25 -4.25 -0.73
C ALA A 643 25.43 -3.13 -1.76
N VAL A 644 24.85 -1.95 -1.53
CA VAL A 644 24.72 -0.91 -2.58
C VAL A 644 25.04 0.49 -2.09
N LEU A 645 24.42 0.94 -0.99
CA LEU A 645 24.40 2.37 -0.68
C LEU A 645 25.72 2.84 -0.04
N ALA A 646 26.26 2.06 0.91
CA ALA A 646 27.47 2.42 1.65
C ALA A 646 28.36 1.18 1.92
N PRO A 647 28.81 0.47 0.86
CA PRO A 647 29.57 -0.77 0.99
C PRO A 647 30.92 -0.57 1.69
N GLN A 648 31.46 0.64 1.73
CA GLN A 648 32.65 0.98 2.51
C GLN A 648 32.49 0.73 4.02
N HIS A 649 31.25 0.63 4.52
CA HIS A 649 30.93 0.28 5.90
C HIS A 649 30.25 -1.09 6.04
N ALA A 650 30.28 -1.96 5.02
CA ALA A 650 29.60 -3.26 4.99
C ALA A 650 29.82 -4.10 6.25
N LYS A 651 31.08 -4.20 6.73
CA LYS A 651 31.41 -4.94 7.96
C LYS A 651 30.58 -4.50 9.17
N LEU A 652 30.32 -3.21 9.32
CA LEU A 652 29.49 -2.69 10.39
C LEU A 652 28.03 -3.12 10.20
N TRP A 653 27.49 -2.89 9.00
CA TRP A 653 26.09 -3.21 8.67
C TRP A 653 25.79 -4.69 8.83
N ASP A 654 26.67 -5.56 8.37
CA ASP A 654 26.53 -7.02 8.45
C ASP A 654 26.52 -7.51 9.91
N ILE A 655 27.36 -6.93 10.77
CA ILE A 655 27.35 -7.24 12.22
C ILE A 655 25.98 -6.94 12.85
N TYR A 656 25.37 -5.81 12.53
CA TYR A 656 24.03 -5.48 13.01
C TYR A 656 22.97 -6.35 12.34
N PHE A 657 23.09 -6.60 11.04
CA PHE A 657 22.17 -7.44 10.28
C PHE A 657 22.09 -8.85 10.85
N ASP A 658 23.23 -9.52 11.05
CA ASP A 658 23.28 -10.89 11.57
C ASP A 658 22.69 -11.00 12.97
N ARG A 659 23.04 -10.04 13.83
CA ARG A 659 22.53 -10.01 15.21
C ARG A 659 21.03 -9.72 15.25
N TRP A 660 20.55 -8.77 14.45
CA TRP A 660 19.12 -8.44 14.37
C TRP A 660 18.31 -9.58 13.72
N LEU A 661 18.89 -10.27 12.73
CA LEU A 661 18.30 -11.46 12.15
C LEU A 661 18.15 -12.58 13.19
N ALA A 662 19.12 -12.73 14.08
CA ALA A 662 19.04 -13.69 15.17
C ALA A 662 17.92 -13.33 16.17
N TYR A 663 17.66 -12.05 16.44
CA TYR A 663 16.58 -11.61 17.32
C TYR A 663 15.19 -12.07 16.83
N LEU A 664 14.98 -12.17 15.51
CA LEU A 664 13.74 -12.74 14.95
C LEU A 664 13.50 -14.19 15.38
N ARG A 665 14.54 -14.91 15.82
CA ARG A 665 14.48 -16.29 16.31
C ARG A 665 14.62 -16.41 17.83
N GLY A 666 14.47 -15.29 18.55
CA GLY A 666 14.52 -15.26 20.02
C GLY A 666 15.93 -15.25 20.61
N PHE A 667 16.97 -15.10 19.79
CA PHE A 667 18.32 -14.80 20.31
C PHE A 667 18.28 -13.50 21.12
N ARG A 668 19.11 -13.44 22.15
CA ARG A 668 19.31 -12.25 22.97
C ARG A 668 20.81 -12.04 23.11
N SER A 669 21.24 -10.79 23.05
CA SER A 669 22.61 -10.44 23.38
C SER A 669 22.95 -10.88 24.81
N GLY A 670 24.20 -11.30 25.03
CA GLY A 670 24.66 -11.77 26.34
C GLY A 670 24.43 -10.73 27.43
N HIS A 671 23.95 -11.18 28.59
CA HIS A 671 23.98 -10.38 29.81
C HIS A 671 25.29 -10.64 30.55
N ASN A 672 25.66 -9.72 31.45
CA ASN A 672 26.83 -9.87 32.32
C ASN A 672 26.59 -10.86 33.46
#